data_AF-A0AAV5CXM5-F1
#
_entry.id   AF-A0AAV5CXM5-F1
#
_cell.length_a   1.000
_cell.length_b   1.000
_cell.length_c   1.000
_cell.angle_alpha   90.00
_cell.angle_beta   90.00
_cell.angle_gamma   90.00
#
_symmetry.space_group_name_H-M   'P 1'
#
loop_
_entity.id
_entity.type
_entity.pdbx_description
1 polymer ?
#
loop_
_entity_poly.entity_id
_entity_poly.type
_entity_poly.pdbx_seq_one_letter_code
_entity_poly.pdbx_strand_id
1 'polypeptide(L)'
;MSQAMVAIPLATGATATVRVSNIPPSAIASELLAFFDSAVAAAGAAFACKIVAAHRGWLSRGYGTVQFDSSAAAILAADLASSGRLPPFLGSHLSISPAHVDILPRAPDLALRFAGASLILGNRVVERELEVAYTWDGVRAEIILAKRRVDLYLEHDSRKYKLEVLFEDIRECFGCSLDETGAILLQLTYAPRIHTVISGPVVDSRFTDERFFACKEDNKFAWEAYTLKISKNALQSSKSKDKGKLMKCYRIHITPSKIYCLGPVEEVSNYVVKYHSEYASDFVRVTFVDEDWSKLSSNALSPRTEKECIRRWMGHFEDIRSVSKCAARMGQLFSSSRPTFEISSSNIEVIPDVEATTDGTKNIFSDGIGRISLSFARRIAKVLGLDSANPPSAFQIRFGGYKGVIAVDPTSFFDLSLRPSMKKFESQSSMLNITSWSKSQPCYVNREIISLLSTLGIRDETFESMQQDDMHEADEMLTNKEAALSALGKIGGAETKRAVKMLLQGYEPSSEPYLLMILKAHRANRLTDIRTRCKIHVPKGRVLIGCLDETGKLDYGQVYIRVTKTQKEQKDSEQPFFYDDDDGETAVIVGKVAVSKNPCLHPGDIRVLEAVYDSGLDARGLVDCVVFPQRGERPHPNECSGGDLDGDLFFITWDDKLIPEKVDAPMDYAATRPRIMDHVVTLENLGKRVMPVHVGNASYHLLLQEIQKNFVDYMINDTLGAISTAHLIHADRNPLKARSPECLQLAALHSMAVDFAKTGAPAEMPQSLRPREYPDFMERWEKPMYVSNGPMGKLYRAALLHAENSDALLPEAPASRGYDPDLEVPGFREFLDAAEECYELYAEKLGTLMSYYSAETEDEILTGNIRNKQLYLKRDNKRYFDMKDRIVAAVDALHDEVRGWLRECRDASRMASAWYHVTYHPDRRGEKRLWSFPWVACDNLLAIKEARGCRRRVDDAVPMDCDA
;
A
#
# COMPACT_ATOMS: atom_id res chain seq x y z
N MET A 1 19.38 -42.41 11.05
CA MET A 1 20.33 -42.84 12.09
C MET A 1 20.26 -41.86 13.24
N SER A 2 19.97 -42.35 14.44
CA SER A 2 19.96 -41.59 15.69
C SER A 2 21.35 -41.02 15.97
N GLN A 3 21.53 -39.70 15.88
CA GLN A 3 22.71 -39.04 16.43
C GLN A 3 22.27 -38.20 17.63
N ALA A 4 22.83 -38.57 18.77
CA ALA A 4 22.70 -37.89 20.03
C ALA A 4 23.01 -36.40 19.86
N MET A 5 22.06 -35.53 20.20
CA MET A 5 22.37 -34.17 20.59
C MET A 5 23.33 -34.27 21.78
N VAL A 6 24.61 -34.04 21.54
CA VAL A 6 25.55 -33.70 22.60
C VAL A 6 25.06 -32.37 23.15
N ALA A 7 24.30 -32.42 24.25
CA ALA A 7 24.03 -31.26 25.06
C ALA A 7 25.39 -30.76 25.59
N ILE A 8 25.97 -29.77 24.93
CA ILE A 8 27.04 -28.98 25.54
C ILE A 8 26.38 -28.31 26.75
N PRO A 9 26.86 -28.55 27.99
CA PRO A 9 26.31 -27.86 29.14
C PRO A 9 26.45 -26.36 28.88
N LEU A 10 25.34 -25.62 28.96
CA LEU A 10 25.37 -24.17 29.08
C LEU A 10 26.16 -23.83 30.36
N ALA A 11 27.47 -23.73 30.24
CA ALA A 11 28.34 -23.29 31.32
C ALA A 11 27.87 -21.88 31.70
N THR A 12 27.36 -21.77 32.92
CA THR A 12 26.91 -20.53 33.53
C THR A 12 28.00 -19.47 33.45
N GLY A 13 27.81 -18.45 32.60
CA GLY A 13 28.31 -17.07 32.77
C GLY A 13 29.79 -16.84 33.10
N ALA A 14 30.71 -17.74 32.74
CA ALA A 14 32.15 -17.51 32.98
C ALA A 14 32.71 -16.51 31.95
N THR A 15 32.80 -15.24 32.32
CA THR A 15 33.50 -14.23 31.52
C THR A 15 35.00 -14.49 31.51
N ALA A 16 35.71 -14.12 30.45
CA ALA A 16 37.18 -14.13 30.43
C ALA A 16 37.76 -12.91 31.16
N THR A 17 37.00 -12.27 32.04
CA THR A 17 37.33 -11.00 32.68
C THR A 17 37.41 -11.15 34.20
N VAL A 18 38.42 -10.50 34.78
CA VAL A 18 38.62 -10.42 36.23
C VAL A 18 38.66 -8.98 36.70
N ARG A 19 38.27 -8.75 37.95
CA ARG A 19 38.50 -7.51 38.68
C ARG A 19 39.85 -7.60 39.39
N VAL A 20 40.64 -6.54 39.24
CA VAL A 20 41.97 -6.41 39.85
C VAL A 20 41.96 -5.26 40.84
N SER A 21 42.43 -5.48 42.05
CA SER A 21 42.53 -4.51 43.15
C SER A 21 43.97 -4.40 43.65
N ASN A 22 44.28 -3.37 44.43
CA ASN A 22 45.63 -2.98 44.86
C ASN A 22 46.54 -2.51 43.71
N ILE A 23 45.95 -1.90 42.68
CA ILE A 23 46.70 -1.33 41.56
C ILE A 23 47.40 -0.05 42.04
N PRO A 24 48.73 0.10 41.88
CA PRO A 24 49.44 1.30 42.30
C PRO A 24 48.91 2.58 41.63
N PRO A 25 48.89 3.74 42.32
CA PRO A 25 48.44 5.00 41.73
C PRO A 25 49.22 5.45 40.49
N SER A 26 50.46 5.01 40.34
CA SER A 26 51.34 5.28 39.19
C SER A 26 51.06 4.39 37.98
N ALA A 27 50.35 3.29 38.14
CA ALA A 27 50.18 2.29 37.09
C ALA A 27 49.50 2.83 35.82
N ILE A 28 49.96 2.33 34.68
CA ILE A 28 49.37 2.57 33.36
C ILE A 28 48.68 1.28 32.87
N ALA A 29 47.53 1.41 32.20
CA ALA A 29 46.76 0.27 31.73
C ALA A 29 47.52 -0.63 30.75
N SER A 30 48.38 -0.06 29.89
CA SER A 30 49.24 -0.81 28.96
C SER A 30 50.32 -1.62 29.68
N GLU A 31 50.91 -1.09 30.76
CA GLU A 31 51.85 -1.81 31.61
C GLU A 31 51.17 -2.95 32.37
N LEU A 32 49.95 -2.72 32.88
CA LEU A 32 49.16 -3.74 33.56
C LEU A 32 48.75 -4.86 32.59
N LEU A 33 48.42 -4.51 31.33
CA LEU A 33 48.13 -5.46 30.28
C LEU A 33 49.36 -6.34 29.96
N ALA A 34 50.53 -5.72 29.75
CA ALA A 34 51.78 -6.43 29.48
C ALA A 34 52.26 -7.30 30.66
N PHE A 35 52.02 -6.84 31.89
CA PHE A 35 52.28 -7.63 33.09
C PHE A 35 51.44 -8.92 33.09
N PHE A 36 50.14 -8.81 32.84
CA PHE A 36 49.26 -9.98 32.81
C PHE A 36 49.54 -10.88 31.61
N ASP A 37 49.92 -10.33 30.45
CA ASP A 37 50.40 -11.12 29.30
C ASP A 37 51.55 -12.05 29.68
N SER A 38 52.55 -11.51 30.37
CA SER A 38 53.69 -12.29 30.83
C SER A 38 53.29 -13.32 31.89
N ALA A 39 52.43 -12.93 32.84
CA ALA A 39 52.01 -13.79 33.94
C ALA A 39 51.16 -14.99 33.48
N VAL A 40 50.34 -14.83 32.45
CA VAL A 40 49.41 -15.87 31.98
C VAL A 40 49.82 -16.51 30.66
N ALA A 41 51.04 -16.25 30.17
CA ALA A 41 51.53 -16.70 28.86
C ALA A 41 51.35 -18.20 28.58
N ALA A 42 51.28 -19.03 29.63
CA ALA A 42 51.04 -20.46 29.53
C ALA A 42 49.59 -20.86 29.18
N ALA A 43 48.61 -19.96 29.38
CA ALA A 43 47.18 -20.22 29.17
C ALA A 43 46.52 -19.23 28.20
N GLY A 44 47.23 -18.20 27.73
CA GLY A 44 46.72 -17.21 26.78
C GLY A 44 47.40 -15.85 26.99
N ALA A 45 46.63 -14.79 26.78
CA ALA A 45 47.10 -13.41 26.90
C ALA A 45 46.03 -12.50 27.50
N ALA A 46 46.46 -11.39 28.09
CA ALA A 46 45.58 -10.28 28.41
C ALA A 46 45.20 -9.56 27.11
N PHE A 47 43.91 -9.20 26.98
CA PHE A 47 43.35 -8.65 25.76
C PHE A 47 42.90 -7.19 25.92
N ALA A 48 42.25 -6.87 27.04
CA ALA A 48 41.85 -5.50 27.35
C ALA A 48 41.98 -5.23 28.85
N CYS A 49 42.27 -3.98 29.20
CA CYS A 49 42.46 -3.54 30.57
C CYS A 49 41.82 -2.17 30.76
N LYS A 50 41.11 -2.00 31.88
CA LYS A 50 40.53 -0.73 32.31
C LYS A 50 40.82 -0.49 33.78
N ILE A 51 41.60 0.53 34.09
CA ILE A 51 41.84 1.01 35.45
C ILE A 51 40.78 2.07 35.78
N VAL A 52 40.21 2.05 36.99
CA VAL A 52 39.18 3.01 37.39
C VAL A 52 39.82 4.29 37.92
N ALA A 53 39.49 5.43 37.31
CA ALA A 53 39.89 6.77 37.75
C ALA A 53 38.66 7.59 38.19
N ALA A 54 38.86 8.55 39.10
CA ALA A 54 37.80 9.43 39.58
C ALA A 54 37.32 10.43 38.50
N HIS A 55 38.23 10.90 37.64
CA HIS A 55 38.00 11.79 36.50
C HIS A 55 39.05 11.50 35.39
N ARG A 56 38.77 11.88 34.13
CA ARG A 56 39.74 11.76 33.01
C ARG A 56 41.03 12.53 33.38
N GLY A 57 42.17 11.82 33.45
CA GLY A 57 43.50 12.40 33.75
C GLY A 57 43.97 12.41 35.22
N TRP A 58 43.20 11.88 36.17
CA TRP A 58 43.51 11.89 37.63
C TRP A 58 44.16 10.58 38.15
N LEU A 59 44.57 10.52 39.43
CA LEU A 59 45.14 9.32 40.09
C LEU A 59 44.19 8.09 40.04
N SER A 60 44.76 6.89 39.86
CA SER A 60 44.03 5.61 39.92
C SER A 60 43.33 5.43 41.28
N ARG A 61 42.10 4.87 41.27
CA ARG A 61 41.37 4.49 42.49
C ARG A 61 41.85 3.17 43.11
N GLY A 62 42.89 2.57 42.56
CA GLY A 62 43.49 1.34 43.09
C GLY A 62 42.83 0.04 42.65
N TYR A 63 41.88 0.10 41.72
CA TYR A 63 41.23 -1.09 41.16
C TYR A 63 40.83 -0.90 39.69
N GLY A 64 40.57 -2.01 39.00
CA GLY A 64 40.31 -2.07 37.57
C GLY A 64 39.76 -3.43 37.15
N THR A 65 39.63 -3.63 35.85
CA THR A 65 39.21 -4.89 35.22
C THR A 65 40.19 -5.25 34.11
N VAL A 66 40.55 -6.53 34.03
CA VAL A 66 41.38 -7.09 32.97
C VAL A 66 40.61 -8.22 32.31
N GLN A 67 40.42 -8.10 31.00
CA GLN A 67 39.84 -9.13 30.15
C GLN A 67 40.96 -9.88 29.44
N PHE A 68 40.91 -11.20 29.51
CA PHE A 68 41.81 -12.13 28.85
C PHE A 68 41.20 -12.64 27.55
N ASP A 69 42.04 -13.24 26.71
CA ASP A 69 41.62 -13.85 25.45
C ASP A 69 40.77 -15.12 25.62
N SER A 70 40.89 -15.79 26.77
CA SER A 70 40.20 -17.03 27.13
C SER A 70 39.88 -17.11 28.63
N SER A 71 38.87 -17.91 28.99
CA SER A 71 38.55 -18.17 30.41
C SER A 71 39.69 -18.91 31.13
N ALA A 72 40.50 -19.70 30.43
CA ALA A 72 41.64 -20.40 31.01
C ALA A 72 42.72 -19.42 31.51
N ALA A 73 43.03 -18.38 30.74
CA ALA A 73 43.96 -17.32 31.15
C ALA A 73 43.44 -16.52 32.34
N ALA A 74 42.13 -16.24 32.40
CA ALA A 74 41.50 -15.58 33.53
C ALA A 74 41.57 -16.42 34.82
N ILE A 75 41.34 -17.73 34.72
CA ILE A 75 41.47 -18.68 35.85
C ILE A 75 42.93 -18.74 36.32
N LEU A 76 43.88 -18.87 35.39
CA LEU A 76 45.31 -18.90 35.73
C LEU A 76 45.75 -17.63 36.46
N ALA A 77 45.29 -16.45 36.02
CA ALA A 77 45.56 -15.19 36.71
C ALA A 77 45.06 -15.23 38.17
N ALA A 78 43.80 -15.65 38.38
CA ALA A 78 43.19 -15.76 39.70
C ALA A 78 43.93 -16.77 40.60
N ASP A 79 44.35 -17.91 40.05
CA ASP A 79 45.09 -18.95 40.77
C ASP A 79 46.50 -18.50 41.16
N LEU A 80 47.21 -17.79 40.28
CA LEU A 80 48.52 -17.22 40.58
C LEU A 80 48.41 -16.18 41.71
N ALA A 81 47.37 -15.36 41.71
CA ALA A 81 47.14 -14.37 42.77
C ALA A 81 46.77 -15.02 44.10
N SER A 82 45.85 -16.00 44.10
CA SER A 82 45.39 -16.68 45.32
C SER A 82 46.48 -17.56 45.96
N SER A 83 47.35 -18.14 45.15
CA SER A 83 48.51 -18.94 45.61
C SER A 83 49.76 -18.11 45.94
N GLY A 84 49.69 -16.78 45.82
CA GLY A 84 50.83 -15.88 46.09
C GLY A 84 51.99 -15.99 45.10
N ARG A 85 51.78 -16.66 43.95
CA ARG A 85 52.79 -16.88 42.89
C ARG A 85 52.77 -15.81 41.81
N LEU A 86 51.79 -14.91 41.82
CA LEU A 86 51.75 -13.76 40.92
C LEU A 86 52.84 -12.75 41.34
N PRO A 87 53.78 -12.39 40.45
CA PRO A 87 54.85 -11.44 40.79
C PRO A 87 54.28 -10.07 41.21
N PRO A 88 54.98 -9.31 42.06
CA PRO A 88 54.53 -7.96 42.43
C PRO A 88 54.53 -7.04 41.21
N PHE A 89 53.40 -6.40 40.93
CA PHE A 89 53.26 -5.41 39.87
C PHE A 89 53.60 -4.02 40.41
N LEU A 90 54.66 -3.39 39.89
CA LEU A 90 55.18 -2.10 40.38
C LEU A 90 55.34 -2.08 41.92
N GLY A 91 55.84 -3.19 42.49
CA GLY A 91 56.06 -3.35 43.93
C GLY A 91 54.82 -3.65 44.78
N SER A 92 53.63 -3.82 44.17
CA SER A 92 52.39 -4.15 44.89
C SER A 92 51.86 -5.54 44.53
N HIS A 93 51.34 -6.26 45.53
CA HIS A 93 50.65 -7.53 45.33
C HIS A 93 49.18 -7.27 44.94
N LEU A 94 48.86 -7.61 43.69
CA LEU A 94 47.52 -7.46 43.13
C LEU A 94 46.57 -8.51 43.70
N SER A 95 45.33 -8.11 43.97
CA SER A 95 44.24 -9.00 44.35
C SER A 95 43.29 -9.19 43.17
N ILE A 96 42.90 -10.43 42.90
CA ILE A 96 42.08 -10.79 41.74
C ILE A 96 40.78 -11.45 42.19
N SER A 97 39.67 -11.04 41.58
CA SER A 97 38.34 -11.63 41.79
C SER A 97 37.58 -11.73 40.46
N PRO A 98 36.59 -12.63 40.32
CA PRO A 98 35.82 -12.76 39.09
C PRO A 98 35.08 -11.44 38.73
N ALA A 99 35.03 -11.11 37.45
CA ALA A 99 34.11 -10.08 36.95
C ALA A 99 32.85 -10.73 36.36
N HIS A 100 31.77 -9.94 36.23
CA HIS A 100 30.49 -10.42 35.69
C HIS A 100 30.18 -9.86 34.30
N VAL A 101 31.06 -9.01 33.76
CA VAL A 101 30.87 -8.32 32.47
C VAL A 101 32.22 -8.19 31.79
N ASP A 102 32.30 -8.60 30.52
CA ASP A 102 33.47 -8.38 29.68
C ASP A 102 33.61 -6.89 29.28
N ILE A 103 34.86 -6.43 29.12
CA ILE A 103 35.17 -5.09 28.64
C ILE A 103 34.73 -4.94 27.17
N LEU A 104 34.96 -5.98 26.37
CA LEU A 104 34.58 -6.12 24.97
C LEU A 104 33.79 -7.41 24.75
N PRO A 105 32.68 -7.37 23.98
CA PRO A 105 31.88 -8.56 23.71
C PRO A 105 32.66 -9.52 22.79
N ARG A 106 33.15 -10.63 23.36
CA ARG A 106 33.86 -11.70 22.64
C ARG A 106 33.41 -13.05 23.17
N ALA A 107 33.53 -14.11 22.36
CA ALA A 107 33.27 -15.47 22.83
C ALA A 107 34.40 -15.92 23.77
N PRO A 108 34.19 -16.17 25.07
CA PRO A 108 35.29 -16.48 26.00
C PRO A 108 35.88 -17.88 25.78
N ASP A 109 35.10 -18.77 25.16
CA ASP A 109 35.54 -20.08 24.68
C ASP A 109 36.16 -19.95 23.28
N LEU A 110 37.41 -20.41 23.13
CA LEU A 110 38.11 -20.41 21.86
C LEU A 110 37.47 -21.34 20.83
N ALA A 111 36.76 -22.39 21.27
CA ALA A 111 36.03 -23.30 20.37
C ALA A 111 34.87 -22.61 19.63
N LEU A 112 34.43 -21.43 20.09
CA LEU A 112 33.39 -20.61 19.47
C LEU A 112 33.97 -19.49 18.59
N ARG A 113 35.28 -19.47 18.37
CA ARG A 113 35.98 -18.52 17.49
C ARG A 113 36.61 -19.29 16.33
N PHE A 114 36.16 -18.99 15.12
CA PHE A 114 36.65 -19.60 13.89
C PHE A 114 37.45 -18.58 13.10
N ALA A 115 38.58 -19.00 12.55
CA ALA A 115 39.38 -18.18 11.65
C ALA A 115 39.71 -19.00 10.39
N GLY A 116 39.74 -18.35 9.23
CA GLY A 116 40.01 -19.03 7.97
C GLY A 116 38.80 -19.79 7.41
N ALA A 117 37.59 -19.48 7.84
CA ALA A 117 36.37 -20.10 7.32
C ALA A 117 35.99 -19.52 5.95
N SER A 118 35.26 -20.29 5.15
CA SER A 118 34.60 -19.79 3.94
C SER A 118 33.15 -19.47 4.25
N LEU A 119 32.72 -18.24 3.95
CA LEU A 119 31.33 -17.82 4.03
C LEU A 119 30.70 -17.91 2.65
N ILE A 120 29.62 -18.68 2.54
CA ILE A 120 28.86 -18.87 1.31
C ILE A 120 27.47 -18.28 1.53
N LEU A 121 27.11 -17.32 0.69
CA LEU A 121 25.79 -16.71 0.67
C LEU A 121 25.06 -17.15 -0.60
N GLY A 122 23.85 -17.68 -0.45
CA GLY A 122 23.07 -18.21 -1.56
C GLY A 122 21.60 -18.38 -1.24
N ASN A 123 20.81 -18.74 -2.25
CA ASN A 123 19.40 -19.06 -2.10
C ASN A 123 19.20 -20.58 -2.14
N ARG A 124 18.40 -21.11 -1.22
CA ARG A 124 17.97 -22.51 -1.30
C ARG A 124 16.92 -22.62 -2.40
N VAL A 125 17.27 -23.28 -3.51
CA VAL A 125 16.39 -23.42 -4.68
C VAL A 125 15.52 -24.67 -4.56
N VAL A 126 16.09 -25.73 -3.97
CA VAL A 126 15.44 -27.00 -3.65
C VAL A 126 15.97 -27.49 -2.31
N GLU A 127 15.31 -28.45 -1.65
CA GLU A 127 15.63 -28.89 -0.28
C GLU A 127 17.12 -29.19 -0.03
N ARG A 128 17.84 -29.68 -1.04
CA ARG A 128 19.27 -30.06 -0.95
C ARG A 128 20.19 -29.27 -1.88
N GLU A 129 19.72 -28.18 -2.47
CA GLU A 129 20.48 -27.40 -3.44
C GLU A 129 20.52 -25.92 -3.03
N LEU A 130 21.75 -25.41 -2.89
CA LEU A 130 22.04 -24.01 -2.61
C LEU A 130 22.69 -23.39 -3.85
N GLU A 131 22.01 -22.41 -4.44
CA GLU A 131 22.59 -21.60 -5.50
C GLU A 131 23.43 -20.49 -4.86
N VAL A 132 24.75 -20.56 -5.07
CA VAL A 132 25.72 -19.65 -4.45
C VAL A 132 25.75 -18.31 -5.20
N ALA A 133 25.47 -17.22 -4.48
CA ALA A 133 25.57 -15.86 -4.99
C ALA A 133 26.96 -15.24 -4.72
N TYR A 134 27.53 -15.51 -3.54
CA TYR A 134 28.83 -14.97 -3.13
C TYR A 134 29.59 -15.95 -2.23
N THR A 135 30.92 -15.92 -2.35
CA THR A 135 31.84 -16.67 -1.51
C THR A 135 32.92 -15.72 -1.00
N TRP A 136 33.22 -15.80 0.29
CA TRP A 136 34.35 -15.13 0.92
C TRP A 136 35.21 -16.14 1.65
N ASP A 137 36.51 -16.13 1.38
CA ASP A 137 37.48 -16.96 2.10
C ASP A 137 38.19 -16.14 3.19
N GLY A 138 38.76 -16.84 4.17
CA GLY A 138 39.48 -16.18 5.27
C GLY A 138 38.58 -15.48 6.28
N VAL A 139 37.27 -15.78 6.27
CA VAL A 139 36.27 -15.20 7.18
C VAL A 139 36.57 -15.63 8.61
N ARG A 140 36.50 -14.67 9.54
CA ARG A 140 36.51 -14.97 10.97
C ARG A 140 35.09 -14.93 11.51
N ALA A 141 34.71 -15.90 12.31
CA ALA A 141 33.38 -15.97 12.93
C ALA A 141 33.52 -16.09 14.44
N GLU A 142 32.74 -15.32 15.20
CA GLU A 142 32.64 -15.45 16.65
C GLU A 142 31.17 -15.68 17.06
N ILE A 143 30.90 -16.78 17.77
CA ILE A 143 29.57 -17.09 18.32
C ILE A 143 29.51 -16.56 19.76
N ILE A 144 28.82 -15.44 19.95
CA ILE A 144 28.77 -14.74 21.24
C ILE A 144 27.46 -15.10 21.96
N LEU A 145 27.45 -16.25 22.63
CA LEU A 145 26.27 -16.79 23.32
C LEU A 145 25.62 -15.79 24.30
N ALA A 146 26.43 -15.06 25.08
CA ALA A 146 25.95 -14.06 26.04
C ALA A 146 25.21 -12.88 25.39
N LYS A 147 25.45 -12.62 24.10
CA LYS A 147 24.77 -11.59 23.31
C LYS A 147 23.79 -12.19 22.29
N ARG A 148 23.63 -13.52 22.27
CA ARG A 148 22.77 -14.25 21.34
C ARG A 148 22.97 -13.82 19.89
N ARG A 149 24.22 -13.75 19.43
CA ARG A 149 24.55 -13.33 18.07
C ARG A 149 25.80 -14.03 17.53
N VAL A 150 25.93 -14.04 16.20
CA VAL A 150 27.12 -14.45 15.45
C VAL A 150 27.68 -13.20 14.76
N ASP A 151 28.95 -12.91 15.01
CA ASP A 151 29.69 -11.84 14.32
C ASP A 151 30.62 -12.47 13.27
N LEU A 152 30.43 -12.12 12.00
CA LEU A 152 31.26 -12.57 10.87
C LEU A 152 32.12 -11.41 10.36
N TYR A 153 33.43 -11.58 10.27
CA TYR A 153 34.37 -10.58 9.81
C TYR A 153 34.97 -11.00 8.47
N LEU A 154 34.81 -10.16 7.45
CA LEU A 154 35.23 -10.45 6.07
C LEU A 154 35.80 -9.20 5.40
N GLU A 155 36.56 -9.41 4.32
CA GLU A 155 37.06 -8.33 3.46
C GLU A 155 36.38 -8.39 2.08
N HIS A 156 35.94 -7.24 1.59
CA HIS A 156 35.33 -7.10 0.27
C HIS A 156 35.69 -5.74 -0.32
N ASP A 157 36.11 -5.70 -1.59
CA ASP A 157 36.53 -4.46 -2.28
C ASP A 157 37.54 -3.60 -1.48
N SER A 158 38.55 -4.25 -0.90
CA SER A 158 39.59 -3.63 -0.07
C SER A 158 39.07 -2.94 1.20
N ARG A 159 37.86 -3.30 1.67
CA ARG A 159 37.25 -2.83 2.92
C ARG A 159 36.92 -4.01 3.83
N LYS A 160 37.07 -3.78 5.14
CA LYS A 160 36.74 -4.76 6.17
C LYS A 160 35.33 -4.54 6.68
N TYR A 161 34.55 -5.62 6.72
CA TYR A 161 33.17 -5.65 7.16
C TYR A 161 32.98 -6.57 8.36
N LYS A 162 31.99 -6.23 9.20
CA LYS A 162 31.43 -7.11 10.22
C LYS A 162 29.93 -7.30 9.94
N LEU A 163 29.52 -8.54 9.70
CA LEU A 163 28.12 -8.93 9.64
C LEU A 163 27.67 -9.43 11.02
N GLU A 164 26.65 -8.79 11.59
CA GLU A 164 26.03 -9.19 12.85
C GLU A 164 24.72 -9.94 12.53
N VAL A 165 24.65 -11.21 12.93
CA VAL A 165 23.47 -12.08 12.83
C VAL A 165 22.94 -12.36 14.23
N LEU A 166 21.75 -11.88 14.57
CA LEU A 166 21.13 -12.19 15.85
C LEU A 166 20.49 -13.59 15.80
N PHE A 167 20.50 -14.31 16.92
CA PHE A 167 19.92 -15.66 16.98
C PHE A 167 18.42 -15.65 16.70
N GLU A 168 17.72 -14.58 17.05
CA GLU A 168 16.29 -14.36 16.74
C GLU A 168 16.01 -14.15 15.25
N ASP A 169 17.02 -13.74 14.48
CA ASP A 169 16.90 -13.58 13.03
C ASP A 169 17.19 -14.91 12.30
N ILE A 170 17.68 -15.95 12.98
CA ILE A 170 17.91 -17.29 12.43
C ILE A 170 16.61 -18.10 12.54
N ARG A 171 15.99 -18.39 11.40
CA ARG A 171 14.77 -19.20 11.29
C ARG A 171 15.05 -20.67 11.54
N GLU A 172 16.05 -21.20 10.84
CA GLU A 172 16.47 -22.60 10.91
C GLU A 172 18.00 -22.68 10.82
N CYS A 173 18.58 -23.68 11.48
CA CYS A 173 20.02 -23.94 11.49
C CYS A 173 20.26 -25.42 11.25
N PHE A 174 21.09 -25.76 10.26
CA PHE A 174 21.39 -27.14 9.90
C PHE A 174 22.89 -27.37 9.89
N GLY A 175 23.33 -28.51 10.44
CA GLY A 175 24.64 -29.07 10.08
C GLY A 175 24.53 -29.70 8.70
N CYS A 176 25.41 -29.32 7.78
CA CYS A 176 25.45 -29.87 6.43
C CYS A 176 26.89 -30.19 6.02
N SER A 177 27.04 -30.85 4.87
CA SER A 177 28.34 -30.98 4.22
C SER A 177 28.25 -30.34 2.85
N LEU A 178 29.24 -29.52 2.54
CA LEU A 178 29.43 -28.92 1.22
C LEU A 178 30.78 -29.40 0.71
N ASP A 179 30.78 -30.11 -0.42
CA ASP A 179 31.98 -30.69 -1.05
C ASP A 179 32.88 -31.45 -0.05
N GLU A 180 32.27 -32.36 0.72
CA GLU A 180 32.93 -33.20 1.75
C GLU A 180 33.46 -32.43 2.97
N THR A 181 33.28 -31.11 3.03
CA THR A 181 33.63 -30.26 4.18
C THR A 181 32.41 -30.08 5.07
N GLY A 182 32.58 -30.17 6.39
CA GLY A 182 31.50 -29.88 7.34
C GLY A 182 31.16 -28.38 7.37
N ALA A 183 29.88 -28.06 7.28
CA ALA A 183 29.37 -26.68 7.22
C ALA A 183 28.13 -26.49 8.11
N ILE A 184 27.83 -25.23 8.44
CA ILE A 184 26.60 -24.83 9.12
C ILE A 184 25.80 -23.95 8.17
N LEU A 185 24.59 -24.38 7.84
CA LEU A 185 23.63 -23.60 7.06
C LEU A 185 22.72 -22.81 7.99
N LEU A 186 22.80 -21.48 7.91
CA LEU A 186 21.91 -20.57 8.63
C LEU A 186 20.85 -20.03 7.67
N GLN A 187 19.58 -20.37 7.91
CA GLN A 187 18.47 -19.76 7.19
C GLN A 187 17.99 -18.53 7.96
N LEU A 188 18.14 -17.35 7.36
CA LEU A 188 17.80 -16.10 8.01
C LEU A 188 16.40 -15.62 7.62
N THR A 189 15.69 -15.06 8.59
CA THR A 189 14.41 -14.35 8.40
C THR A 189 14.66 -12.94 7.86
N TYR A 190 15.80 -12.32 8.22
CA TYR A 190 16.18 -10.96 7.83
C TYR A 190 17.65 -10.90 7.41
N ALA A 191 18.02 -9.90 6.61
CA ALA A 191 19.42 -9.68 6.26
C ALA A 191 20.25 -9.28 7.49
N PRO A 192 21.52 -9.72 7.61
CA PRO A 192 22.39 -9.37 8.74
C PRO A 192 22.69 -7.87 8.78
N ARG A 193 22.98 -7.35 9.97
CA ARG A 193 23.44 -5.96 10.13
C ARG A 193 24.88 -5.85 9.66
N ILE A 194 25.15 -4.86 8.81
CA ILE A 194 26.47 -4.67 8.20
C ILE A 194 27.16 -3.48 8.85
N HIS A 195 28.40 -3.69 9.28
CA HIS A 195 29.27 -2.62 9.78
C HIS A 195 30.57 -2.57 8.96
N THR A 196 31.07 -1.37 8.67
CA THR A 196 32.39 -1.18 8.02
C THR A 196 33.42 -0.70 9.04
N VAL A 197 34.71 -0.94 8.76
CA VAL A 197 35.79 -0.27 9.48
C VAL A 197 35.84 1.23 9.13
N ILE A 198 35.89 2.12 10.13
CA ILE A 198 36.17 3.55 9.92
C ILE A 198 37.63 3.87 10.30
N SER A 199 38.34 4.59 9.42
CA SER A 199 39.62 5.27 9.71
C SER A 199 39.58 6.74 9.28
N GLY A 200 39.95 7.68 10.15
CA GLY A 200 40.06 9.11 9.82
C GLY A 200 40.17 10.04 11.06
N PRO A 201 40.59 11.31 10.87
CA PRO A 201 40.86 12.25 11.97
C PRO A 201 39.60 12.79 12.70
N VAL A 202 38.39 12.47 12.23
CA VAL A 202 37.10 12.96 12.79
C VAL A 202 36.37 11.88 13.62
N VAL A 203 36.94 10.68 13.75
CA VAL A 203 36.35 9.63 14.60
C VAL A 203 36.89 9.80 16.02
N ASP A 204 36.09 10.41 16.88
CA ASP A 204 36.43 10.54 18.29
C ASP A 204 36.59 9.13 18.90
N SER A 205 37.75 8.86 19.49
CA SER A 205 38.00 7.49 19.89
C SER A 205 37.19 7.14 21.13
N ARG A 206 36.24 6.18 21.08
CA ARG A 206 35.70 5.55 22.30
C ARG A 206 36.81 5.01 23.24
N PHE A 207 37.99 4.72 22.70
CA PHE A 207 39.16 4.19 23.39
C PHE A 207 40.43 4.76 22.76
N THR A 208 40.80 5.99 23.12
CA THR A 208 42.17 6.48 22.98
C THR A 208 43.04 5.63 23.93
N ASP A 209 44.23 5.23 23.49
CA ASP A 209 45.20 4.57 24.39
C ASP A 209 45.57 5.61 25.45
N GLU A 210 44.90 5.50 26.60
CA GLU A 210 44.95 6.46 27.70
C GLU A 210 45.59 5.77 28.89
N ARG A 211 46.10 6.57 29.83
CA ARG A 211 46.72 6.08 31.07
C ARG A 211 45.94 4.96 31.77
N PHE A 212 44.61 4.93 31.62
CA PHE A 212 43.71 4.02 32.31
C PHE A 212 42.94 3.02 31.42
N PHE A 213 43.20 2.97 30.10
CA PHE A 213 42.58 1.98 29.22
C PHE A 213 43.58 1.50 28.16
N ALA A 214 43.71 0.18 27.99
CA ALA A 214 44.54 -0.45 26.96
C ALA A 214 43.82 -1.66 26.36
N CYS A 215 43.92 -1.88 25.04
CA CYS A 215 43.30 -3.01 24.36
C CYS A 215 44.05 -3.41 23.09
N LYS A 216 44.09 -4.72 22.79
CA LYS A 216 44.68 -5.31 21.58
C LYS A 216 43.68 -5.47 20.41
N GLU A 217 42.63 -4.66 20.35
CA GLU A 217 41.66 -4.69 19.25
C GLU A 217 42.11 -3.81 18.08
N ASP A 218 42.15 -4.38 16.86
CA ASP A 218 42.77 -3.72 15.71
C ASP A 218 41.83 -2.83 14.87
N ASN A 219 40.51 -2.83 15.08
CA ASN A 219 39.58 -2.07 14.21
C ASN A 219 38.30 -1.59 14.90
N LYS A 220 37.78 -0.43 14.48
CA LYS A 220 36.45 0.06 14.85
C LYS A 220 35.43 -0.12 13.75
N PHE A 221 34.31 -0.74 14.08
CA PHE A 221 33.19 -0.95 13.17
C PHE A 221 32.06 0.04 13.45
N ALA A 222 31.63 0.79 12.44
CA ALA A 222 30.42 1.61 12.49
C ALA A 222 29.34 1.04 11.59
N TRP A 223 28.09 1.21 12.01
CA TRP A 223 26.94 0.78 11.25
C TRP A 223 26.78 1.65 9.99
N GLU A 224 26.67 1.02 8.82
CA GLU A 224 26.38 1.69 7.55
C GLU A 224 25.12 1.07 6.92
N ALA A 225 24.10 1.89 6.65
CA ALA A 225 22.97 1.48 5.83
C ALA A 225 23.38 1.48 4.35
N TYR A 226 23.34 0.32 3.68
CA TYR A 226 23.51 0.25 2.22
C TYR A 226 22.40 -0.49 1.49
N THR A 227 22.21 -0.02 0.26
CA THR A 227 21.36 -0.53 -0.81
C THR A 227 21.91 -1.85 -1.38
N LEU A 228 21.09 -2.90 -1.41
CA LEU A 228 21.41 -4.16 -2.08
C LEU A 228 21.50 -3.95 -3.61
N LYS A 229 22.64 -4.31 -4.22
CA LYS A 229 22.75 -4.60 -5.66
C LYS A 229 22.22 -6.02 -5.87
N ILE A 230 21.03 -6.14 -6.47
CA ILE A 230 20.52 -7.43 -6.95
C ILE A 230 21.36 -7.84 -8.17
N SER A 231 22.00 -9.01 -8.08
CA SER A 231 22.76 -9.63 -9.16
C SER A 231 21.84 -9.97 -10.34
N LYS A 232 22.31 -9.66 -11.55
CA LYS A 232 21.68 -10.07 -12.81
C LYS A 232 22.05 -11.53 -13.05
N ASN A 233 21.08 -12.42 -12.87
CA ASN A 233 20.92 -13.74 -13.52
C ASN A 233 20.44 -14.77 -12.51
N ALA A 234 19.12 -14.86 -12.35
CA ALA A 234 18.39 -16.08 -12.05
C ALA A 234 16.92 -15.72 -12.20
N LEU A 235 16.22 -16.29 -13.19
CA LEU A 235 14.76 -16.52 -13.24
C LEU A 235 14.39 -16.93 -14.68
N GLN A 236 14.51 -18.23 -14.98
CA GLN A 236 13.77 -18.81 -16.10
C GLN A 236 12.33 -19.10 -15.65
N SER A 237 11.39 -18.63 -16.47
CA SER A 237 9.95 -18.67 -16.24
C SER A 237 9.37 -20.08 -16.18
N SER A 238 8.48 -20.34 -15.22
CA SER A 238 7.31 -21.18 -15.52
C SER A 238 6.28 -20.30 -16.22
N LYS A 239 6.07 -20.55 -17.52
CA LYS A 239 5.03 -19.90 -18.32
C LYS A 239 3.66 -20.35 -17.81
N SER A 240 3.01 -19.58 -16.96
CA SER A 240 1.55 -19.65 -16.86
C SER A 240 0.96 -18.77 -17.96
N LYS A 241 0.13 -19.38 -18.80
CA LYS A 241 -0.67 -18.69 -19.82
C LYS A 241 -1.83 -17.99 -19.10
N ASP A 242 -1.58 -16.85 -18.46
CA ASP A 242 -2.66 -15.90 -18.23
C ASP A 242 -2.24 -14.47 -18.52
N LYS A 243 -3.12 -13.76 -19.23
CA LYS A 243 -2.80 -12.56 -20.02
C LYS A 243 -2.59 -11.33 -19.12
N GLY A 244 -1.34 -10.91 -18.94
CA GLY A 244 -0.90 -9.50 -18.90
C GLY A 244 -1.44 -8.56 -17.81
N LYS A 245 -2.13 -9.06 -16.78
CA LYS A 245 -2.76 -8.21 -15.75
C LYS A 245 -1.98 -8.17 -14.42
N LEU A 246 -1.32 -9.27 -14.07
CA LEU A 246 -0.61 -9.43 -12.79
C LEU A 246 0.84 -9.87 -13.05
N MET A 247 1.77 -9.38 -12.23
CA MET A 247 3.18 -9.77 -12.18
C MET A 247 3.53 -10.23 -10.77
N LYS A 248 4.39 -11.24 -10.66
CA LYS A 248 4.99 -11.61 -9.38
C LYS A 248 6.17 -10.67 -9.11
N CYS A 249 6.06 -9.83 -8.08
CA CYS A 249 7.07 -8.85 -7.72
C CYS A 249 7.56 -9.07 -6.29
N TYR A 250 8.88 -9.07 -6.11
CA TYR A 250 9.47 -9.05 -4.77
C TYR A 250 9.33 -7.66 -4.15
N ARG A 251 9.16 -7.61 -2.84
CA ARG A 251 9.10 -6.37 -2.06
C ARG A 251 10.29 -6.29 -1.12
N ILE A 252 10.81 -5.09 -0.95
CA ILE A 252 11.83 -4.80 0.06
C ILE A 252 11.29 -3.68 0.94
N HIS A 253 11.07 -3.94 2.22
CA HIS A 253 10.89 -2.86 3.19
C HIS A 253 12.22 -2.56 3.86
N ILE A 254 12.61 -1.30 3.86
CA ILE A 254 13.87 -0.84 4.46
C ILE A 254 13.51 0.00 5.68
N THR A 255 13.93 -0.46 6.86
CA THR A 255 13.87 0.28 8.12
C THR A 255 15.23 0.84 8.51
N PRO A 256 15.31 1.76 9.49
CA PRO A 256 16.59 2.25 9.97
C PRO A 256 17.53 1.16 10.50
N SER A 257 17.06 -0.04 10.83
CA SER A 257 17.89 -1.11 11.39
C SER A 257 17.77 -2.47 10.70
N LYS A 258 16.80 -2.65 9.78
CA LYS A 258 16.53 -3.94 9.11
C LYS A 258 16.11 -3.77 7.64
N ILE A 259 16.36 -4.80 6.84
CA ILE A 259 15.83 -4.95 5.48
C ILE A 259 14.94 -6.20 5.46
N TYR A 260 13.67 -6.01 5.10
CA TYR A 260 12.66 -7.05 4.98
C TYR A 260 12.45 -7.38 3.51
N CYS A 261 12.96 -8.53 3.07
CA CYS A 261 12.71 -9.04 1.72
C CYS A 261 11.45 -9.92 1.76
N LEU A 262 10.37 -9.46 1.12
CA LEU A 262 9.06 -10.10 1.11
C LEU A 262 8.66 -10.50 -0.32
N GLY A 263 7.73 -11.44 -0.43
CA GLY A 263 7.20 -11.91 -1.72
C GLY A 263 7.87 -13.18 -2.24
N PRO A 264 7.67 -13.54 -3.51
CA PRO A 264 7.02 -12.73 -4.53
C PRO A 264 5.51 -12.61 -4.29
N VAL A 265 4.96 -11.40 -4.45
CA VAL A 265 3.51 -11.12 -4.32
C VAL A 265 2.94 -10.78 -5.69
N GLU A 266 1.70 -11.19 -5.96
CA GLU A 266 1.01 -10.77 -7.18
C GLU A 266 0.66 -9.28 -7.12
N GLU A 267 1.05 -8.56 -8.16
CA GLU A 267 0.90 -7.11 -8.29
C GLU A 267 0.37 -6.77 -9.68
N VAL A 268 -0.42 -5.71 -9.81
CA VAL A 268 -0.88 -5.26 -11.12
C VAL A 268 0.31 -4.76 -11.94
N SER A 269 0.52 -5.33 -13.12
CA SER A 269 1.66 -4.96 -13.98
C SER A 269 1.50 -3.52 -14.49
N ASN A 270 2.58 -2.74 -14.46
CA ASN A 270 2.61 -1.38 -15.05
C ASN A 270 3.14 -1.39 -16.50
N TYR A 271 3.09 -0.24 -17.17
CA TYR A 271 3.49 -0.09 -18.57
C TYR A 271 4.95 -0.49 -18.85
N VAL A 272 5.89 -0.11 -17.97
CA VAL A 272 7.32 -0.45 -18.11
C VAL A 272 7.51 -1.97 -18.08
N VAL A 273 6.90 -2.64 -17.09
CA VAL A 273 7.06 -4.10 -16.91
C VAL A 273 6.31 -4.89 -17.99
N LYS A 274 5.20 -4.36 -18.52
CA LYS A 274 4.50 -4.99 -19.65
C LYS A 274 5.31 -4.94 -20.94
N TYR A 275 5.95 -3.81 -21.23
CA TYR A 275 6.76 -3.64 -22.43
C TYR A 275 8.09 -4.40 -22.33
N HIS A 276 8.66 -4.48 -21.13
CA HIS A 276 9.91 -5.18 -20.82
C HIS A 276 9.64 -6.45 -20.00
N SER A 277 8.70 -7.26 -20.45
CA SER A 277 8.21 -8.45 -19.72
C SER A 277 9.31 -9.47 -19.43
N GLU A 278 10.31 -9.54 -20.30
CA GLU A 278 11.52 -10.36 -20.16
C GLU A 278 12.40 -9.93 -18.99
N TYR A 279 12.25 -8.69 -18.50
CA TYR A 279 12.95 -8.16 -17.33
C TYR A 279 12.04 -8.06 -16.10
N ALA A 280 10.83 -8.64 -16.11
CA ALA A 280 9.88 -8.52 -15.00
C ALA A 280 10.46 -9.00 -13.65
N SER A 281 11.33 -10.01 -13.69
CA SER A 281 12.11 -10.52 -12.55
C SER A 281 13.09 -9.51 -11.95
N ASP A 282 13.50 -8.51 -12.74
CA ASP A 282 14.49 -7.50 -12.34
C ASP A 282 13.84 -6.33 -11.57
N PHE A 283 12.51 -6.33 -11.46
CA PHE A 283 11.78 -5.29 -10.74
C PHE A 283 11.46 -5.72 -9.31
N VAL A 284 11.89 -4.90 -8.35
CA VAL A 284 11.58 -5.04 -6.93
C VAL A 284 10.88 -3.78 -6.43
N ARG A 285 9.87 -3.95 -5.58
CA ARG A 285 9.13 -2.84 -5.00
C ARG A 285 9.70 -2.48 -3.63
N VAL A 286 10.44 -1.37 -3.57
CA VAL A 286 11.10 -0.90 -2.34
C VAL A 286 10.21 0.10 -1.60
N THR A 287 10.06 -0.08 -0.29
CA THR A 287 9.34 0.85 0.59
C THR A 287 10.22 1.21 1.79
N PHE A 288 10.45 2.49 2.02
CA PHE A 288 11.17 2.97 3.21
C PHE A 288 10.17 3.26 4.33
N VAL A 289 10.37 2.65 5.50
CA VAL A 289 9.47 2.75 6.65
C VAL A 289 10.26 2.78 7.95
N ASP A 290 9.78 3.45 8.99
CA ASP A 290 10.39 3.35 10.34
C ASP A 290 10.22 1.93 10.92
N GLU A 291 10.85 1.63 12.05
CA GLU A 291 10.79 0.29 12.68
C GLU A 291 9.36 -0.17 13.01
N ASP A 292 8.46 0.79 13.26
CA ASP A 292 7.04 0.56 13.48
C ASP A 292 6.21 0.65 12.19
N TRP A 293 6.85 0.49 11.03
CA TRP A 293 6.28 0.56 9.68
C TRP A 293 5.77 1.94 9.27
N SER A 294 6.01 2.97 10.08
CA SER A 294 5.55 4.32 9.78
C SER A 294 6.39 5.05 8.74
N LYS A 295 6.08 6.32 8.43
CA LYS A 295 6.94 7.13 7.57
C LYS A 295 8.28 7.33 8.28
N LEU A 296 9.36 6.97 7.58
CA LEU A 296 10.73 7.14 8.04
C LEU A 296 11.02 8.62 8.37
N SER A 297 11.75 8.89 9.45
CA SER A 297 12.18 10.25 9.82
C SER A 297 13.07 10.91 8.75
N SER A 298 12.96 12.24 8.63
CA SER A 298 13.58 13.07 7.59
C SER A 298 15.10 12.96 7.46
N ASN A 299 15.77 12.48 8.50
CA ASN A 299 17.23 12.48 8.58
C ASN A 299 17.87 11.12 8.22
N ALA A 300 17.07 10.13 7.80
CA ALA A 300 17.50 8.73 7.71
C ALA A 300 17.92 8.26 6.30
N LEU A 301 17.85 9.10 5.25
CA LEU A 301 18.14 8.70 3.86
C LEU A 301 19.27 9.52 3.24
N SER A 302 20.16 8.86 2.47
CA SER A 302 21.13 9.53 1.59
C SER A 302 21.17 8.85 0.20
N PRO A 303 21.24 9.61 -0.92
CA PRO A 303 21.12 9.05 -2.27
C PRO A 303 22.46 8.63 -2.93
N ARG A 304 22.47 7.51 -3.71
CA ARG A 304 23.52 7.09 -4.69
C ARG A 304 22.94 6.22 -5.83
N THR A 305 23.52 6.21 -7.05
CA THR A 305 22.98 5.43 -8.20
C THR A 305 23.97 4.99 -9.30
N GLU A 306 23.61 3.91 -10.03
CA GLU A 306 24.09 3.47 -11.36
C GLU A 306 22.92 2.92 -12.24
N LYS A 307 23.01 3.08 -13.58
CA LYS A 307 22.25 2.50 -14.75
C LYS A 307 21.37 3.46 -15.58
N GLU A 308 21.56 3.45 -16.92
CA GLU A 308 21.12 4.51 -17.86
C GLU A 308 20.05 4.09 -18.93
N CYS A 309 19.93 2.81 -19.29
CA CYS A 309 19.21 2.39 -20.52
C CYS A 309 17.68 2.59 -20.50
N ILE A 310 16.99 2.28 -19.39
CA ILE A 310 15.51 2.38 -19.28
C ILE A 310 15.03 3.84 -19.36
N ARG A 311 15.86 4.78 -18.90
CA ARG A 311 15.50 6.20 -18.83
C ARG A 311 15.39 6.85 -20.20
N ARG A 312 16.21 6.44 -21.17
CA ARG A 312 16.14 6.93 -22.56
C ARG A 312 14.85 6.52 -23.26
N TRP A 313 14.28 5.37 -22.91
CA TRP A 313 13.00 4.92 -23.49
C TRP A 313 11.78 5.68 -22.95
N MET A 314 11.86 6.20 -21.73
CA MET A 314 10.74 6.86 -21.05
C MET A 314 10.23 8.11 -21.79
N GLY A 315 11.09 8.79 -22.54
CA GLY A 315 10.78 10.02 -23.26
C GLY A 315 11.90 11.04 -23.13
N HIS A 316 11.70 12.20 -23.76
CA HIS A 316 12.60 13.34 -23.67
C HIS A 316 12.13 14.27 -22.55
N PHE A 317 12.97 14.41 -21.52
CA PHE A 317 12.69 15.22 -20.34
C PHE A 317 13.66 16.41 -20.20
N GLU A 318 14.64 16.51 -21.11
CA GLU A 318 15.72 17.51 -21.08
C GLU A 318 15.20 18.95 -21.14
N ASP A 319 14.03 19.16 -21.76
CA ASP A 319 13.39 20.48 -21.87
C ASP A 319 12.62 20.89 -20.60
N ILE A 320 12.44 19.99 -19.63
CA ILE A 320 11.71 20.27 -18.39
C ILE A 320 12.65 20.87 -17.35
N ARG A 321 12.62 22.21 -17.22
CA ARG A 321 13.48 22.99 -16.29
C ARG A 321 13.11 22.92 -14.80
N SER A 322 12.08 22.17 -14.45
CA SER A 322 11.67 21.97 -13.05
C SER A 322 11.84 20.50 -12.69
N VAL A 323 12.71 20.24 -11.72
CA VAL A 323 13.03 18.88 -11.23
C VAL A 323 11.78 18.15 -10.76
N SER A 324 10.93 18.81 -9.99
CA SER A 324 9.69 18.23 -9.46
C SER A 324 8.71 17.91 -10.59
N LYS A 325 8.57 18.81 -11.56
CA LYS A 325 7.75 18.57 -12.76
C LYS A 325 8.31 17.40 -13.57
N CYS A 326 9.63 17.32 -13.76
CA CYS A 326 10.31 16.23 -14.46
C CYS A 326 10.05 14.88 -13.77
N ALA A 327 10.30 14.81 -12.45
CA ALA A 327 10.02 13.62 -11.63
C ALA A 327 8.55 13.17 -11.72
N ALA A 328 7.61 14.13 -11.66
CA ALA A 328 6.18 13.84 -11.80
C ALA A 328 5.81 13.30 -13.20
N ARG A 329 6.49 13.77 -14.27
CA ARG A 329 6.29 13.24 -15.63
C ARG A 329 6.87 11.83 -15.80
N MET A 330 8.06 11.57 -15.27
CA MET A 330 8.60 10.20 -15.21
C MET A 330 7.66 9.26 -14.43
N GLY A 331 7.12 9.73 -13.31
CA GLY A 331 6.16 9.00 -12.48
C GLY A 331 4.89 8.55 -13.23
N GLN A 332 4.44 9.32 -14.22
CA GLN A 332 3.23 9.02 -14.99
C GLN A 332 3.32 7.71 -15.79
N LEU A 333 4.53 7.30 -16.20
CA LEU A 333 4.77 6.04 -16.91
C LEU A 333 4.56 4.80 -16.04
N PHE A 334 4.52 4.97 -14.72
CA PHE A 334 4.24 3.90 -13.77
C PHE A 334 2.74 3.81 -13.41
N SER A 335 1.88 4.58 -14.07
CA SER A 335 0.42 4.47 -13.89
C SER A 335 -0.07 3.09 -14.30
N SER A 336 -0.93 2.48 -13.48
CA SER A 336 -1.62 1.25 -13.85
C SER A 336 -2.56 1.53 -15.04
N SER A 337 -2.41 0.78 -16.12
CA SER A 337 -3.15 1.00 -17.37
C SER A 337 -3.30 -0.28 -18.19
N ARG A 338 -4.24 -0.26 -19.14
CA ARG A 338 -4.51 -1.35 -20.08
C ARG A 338 -4.03 -0.94 -21.48
N PRO A 339 -3.03 -1.63 -22.06
CA PRO A 339 -2.61 -1.36 -23.44
C PRO A 339 -3.71 -1.78 -24.42
N THR A 340 -3.82 -1.05 -25.52
CA THR A 340 -4.84 -1.29 -26.55
C THR A 340 -4.21 -1.44 -27.94
N PHE A 341 -4.06 -0.35 -28.68
CA PHE A 341 -3.54 -0.34 -30.04
C PHE A 341 -2.31 0.55 -30.16
N GLU A 342 -1.41 0.18 -31.07
CA GLU A 342 -0.46 1.14 -31.63
C GLU A 342 -1.18 2.00 -32.67
N ILE A 343 -1.00 3.33 -32.58
CA ILE A 343 -1.69 4.29 -33.44
C ILE A 343 -0.67 4.98 -34.34
N SER A 344 -0.91 4.93 -35.65
CA SER A 344 -0.12 5.66 -36.62
C SER A 344 -0.36 7.17 -36.47
N SER A 345 0.68 7.98 -36.64
CA SER A 345 0.57 9.44 -36.67
C SER A 345 -0.40 9.95 -37.74
N SER A 346 -0.62 9.19 -38.82
CA SER A 346 -1.60 9.52 -39.88
C SER A 346 -3.07 9.46 -39.42
N ASN A 347 -3.36 8.74 -38.34
CA ASN A 347 -4.71 8.63 -37.76
C ASN A 347 -4.93 9.61 -36.59
N ILE A 348 -4.00 10.54 -36.37
CA ILE A 348 -4.03 11.48 -35.26
C ILE A 348 -4.04 12.90 -35.81
N GLU A 349 -4.96 13.71 -35.32
CA GLU A 349 -4.91 15.16 -35.51
C GLU A 349 -4.58 15.87 -34.20
N VAL A 350 -3.86 17.00 -34.29
CA VAL A 350 -3.64 17.91 -33.17
C VAL A 350 -4.50 19.14 -33.39
N ILE A 351 -5.46 19.36 -32.51
CA ILE A 351 -6.42 20.48 -32.55
C ILE A 351 -6.04 21.53 -31.49
N PRO A 352 -6.32 22.83 -31.72
CA PRO A 352 -5.95 23.90 -30.78
C PRO A 352 -6.72 23.75 -29.46
N ASP A 353 -6.19 24.26 -28.35
CA ASP A 353 -6.98 24.39 -27.12
C ASP A 353 -8.11 25.43 -27.27
N VAL A 354 -9.23 25.21 -26.58
CA VAL A 354 -10.31 26.19 -26.46
C VAL A 354 -9.99 27.13 -25.31
N GLU A 355 -9.77 28.40 -25.62
CA GLU A 355 -9.25 29.37 -24.68
C GLU A 355 -10.11 30.65 -24.69
N ALA A 356 -10.29 31.27 -23.53
CA ALA A 356 -10.86 32.62 -23.42
C ALA A 356 -10.00 33.46 -22.48
N THR A 357 -9.91 34.76 -22.77
CA THR A 357 -9.21 35.72 -21.91
C THR A 357 -10.23 36.67 -21.30
N THR A 358 -10.36 36.63 -19.98
CA THR A 358 -11.27 37.49 -19.21
C THR A 358 -10.44 38.26 -18.19
N ASP A 359 -10.57 39.59 -18.14
CA ASP A 359 -9.83 40.46 -17.22
C ASP A 359 -8.30 40.25 -17.21
N GLY A 360 -7.73 39.91 -18.38
CA GLY A 360 -6.30 39.65 -18.53
C GLY A 360 -5.83 38.26 -18.09
N THR A 361 -6.73 37.42 -17.56
CA THR A 361 -6.45 36.01 -17.23
C THR A 361 -6.84 35.11 -18.38
N LYS A 362 -5.88 34.31 -18.86
CA LYS A 362 -6.10 33.33 -19.93
C LYS A 362 -6.57 32.00 -19.32
N ASN A 363 -7.77 31.59 -19.66
CA ASN A 363 -8.37 30.33 -19.23
C ASN A 363 -8.46 29.33 -20.38
N ILE A 364 -8.14 28.05 -20.10
CA ILE A 364 -8.24 26.95 -21.05
C ILE A 364 -9.45 26.09 -20.68
N PHE A 365 -10.50 26.12 -21.49
CA PHE A 365 -11.73 25.34 -21.27
C PHE A 365 -11.55 23.87 -21.63
N SER A 366 -10.62 23.56 -22.54
CA SER A 366 -10.31 22.20 -22.98
C SER A 366 -9.12 21.55 -22.28
N ASP A 367 -8.71 22.03 -21.09
CA ASP A 367 -7.47 21.56 -20.45
C ASP A 367 -7.55 20.07 -20.14
N GLY A 368 -6.75 19.28 -20.87
CA GLY A 368 -6.64 17.85 -20.66
C GLY A 368 -7.64 16.99 -21.42
N ILE A 369 -8.45 17.53 -22.33
CA ILE A 369 -9.43 16.74 -23.10
C ILE A 369 -9.25 16.81 -24.63
N GLY A 370 -9.40 15.66 -25.28
CA GLY A 370 -9.44 15.50 -26.73
C GLY A 370 -10.65 14.69 -27.18
N ARG A 371 -10.62 14.22 -28.43
CA ARG A 371 -11.72 13.47 -29.06
C ARG A 371 -11.27 12.11 -29.58
N ILE A 372 -12.20 11.17 -29.65
CA ILE A 372 -12.03 9.85 -30.28
C ILE A 372 -13.19 9.57 -31.22
N SER A 373 -12.92 9.02 -32.40
CA SER A 373 -14.00 8.61 -33.31
C SER A 373 -14.82 7.46 -32.73
N LEU A 374 -16.12 7.44 -33.03
CA LEU A 374 -17.00 6.35 -32.58
C LEU A 374 -16.52 4.97 -33.07
N SER A 375 -16.03 4.89 -34.30
CA SER A 375 -15.50 3.63 -34.87
C SER A 375 -14.30 3.11 -34.08
N PHE A 376 -13.40 3.99 -33.64
CA PHE A 376 -12.24 3.61 -32.84
C PHE A 376 -12.60 3.30 -31.38
N ALA A 377 -13.53 4.06 -30.79
CA ALA A 377 -14.06 3.77 -29.45
C ALA A 377 -14.67 2.36 -29.34
N ARG A 378 -15.44 1.92 -30.35
CA ARG A 378 -15.98 0.55 -30.43
C ARG A 378 -14.89 -0.52 -30.46
N ARG A 379 -13.79 -0.25 -31.19
CA ARG A 379 -12.62 -1.15 -31.24
C ARG A 379 -11.93 -1.24 -29.89
N ILE A 380 -11.76 -0.12 -29.19
CA ILE A 380 -11.19 -0.07 -27.84
C ILE A 380 -12.07 -0.85 -26.86
N ALA A 381 -13.38 -0.60 -26.85
CA ALA A 381 -14.33 -1.28 -25.98
C ALA A 381 -14.24 -2.82 -26.14
N LYS A 382 -14.16 -3.30 -27.38
CA LYS A 382 -13.98 -4.73 -27.68
C LYS A 382 -12.69 -5.31 -27.07
N VAL A 383 -11.57 -4.62 -27.18
CA VAL A 383 -10.28 -5.06 -26.60
C VAL A 383 -10.32 -5.07 -25.07
N LEU A 384 -11.03 -4.12 -24.48
CA LEU A 384 -11.19 -4.02 -23.02
C LEU A 384 -12.20 -5.02 -22.44
N GLY A 385 -12.92 -5.77 -23.28
CA GLY A 385 -14.00 -6.68 -22.88
C GLY A 385 -15.26 -5.95 -22.42
N LEU A 386 -15.50 -4.75 -22.95
CA LEU A 386 -16.70 -3.94 -22.73
C LEU A 386 -17.70 -4.14 -23.88
N ASP A 387 -18.93 -3.64 -23.71
CA ASP A 387 -19.90 -3.63 -24.80
C ASP A 387 -19.38 -2.77 -25.96
N SER A 388 -19.16 -3.41 -27.10
CA SER A 388 -18.69 -2.74 -28.31
C SER A 388 -19.82 -2.10 -29.13
N ALA A 389 -21.08 -2.47 -28.90
CA ALA A 389 -22.23 -1.82 -29.53
C ALA A 389 -22.42 -0.42 -28.94
N ASN A 390 -22.36 -0.34 -27.60
CA ASN A 390 -22.47 0.88 -26.80
C ASN A 390 -21.15 1.13 -26.04
N PRO A 391 -20.10 1.63 -26.70
CA PRO A 391 -18.83 1.90 -26.04
C PRO A 391 -18.97 3.03 -25.01
N PRO A 392 -18.11 3.07 -23.97
CA PRO A 392 -18.04 4.23 -23.08
C PRO A 392 -17.87 5.55 -23.83
N SER A 393 -18.57 6.58 -23.39
CA SER A 393 -18.55 7.94 -23.94
C SER A 393 -17.22 8.65 -23.79
N ALA A 394 -16.38 8.27 -22.82
CA ALA A 394 -15.07 8.87 -22.62
C ALA A 394 -14.05 7.87 -22.06
N PHE A 395 -12.78 8.06 -22.41
CA PHE A 395 -11.66 7.25 -21.93
C PHE A 395 -10.55 8.14 -21.36
N GLN A 396 -10.02 7.79 -20.20
CA GLN A 396 -8.81 8.42 -19.68
C GLN A 396 -7.57 7.68 -20.21
N ILE A 397 -6.60 8.42 -20.72
CA ILE A 397 -5.51 7.87 -21.53
C ILE A 397 -4.11 8.24 -21.05
N ARG A 398 -3.14 7.41 -21.47
CA ARG A 398 -1.71 7.71 -21.56
C ARG A 398 -1.23 7.29 -22.95
N PHE A 399 -0.68 8.23 -23.71
CA PHE A 399 -0.29 8.00 -25.10
C PHE A 399 0.84 8.94 -25.52
N GLY A 400 2.02 8.46 -25.89
CA GLY A 400 3.07 9.30 -26.49
C GLY A 400 3.40 10.62 -25.76
N GLY A 401 3.40 10.62 -24.42
CA GLY A 401 3.60 11.83 -23.60
C GLY A 401 2.34 12.67 -23.36
N TYR A 402 1.23 12.34 -24.02
CA TYR A 402 -0.10 12.87 -23.73
C TYR A 402 -0.73 12.19 -22.51
N LYS A 403 -1.35 13.01 -21.65
CA LYS A 403 -2.21 12.62 -20.53
C LYS A 403 -3.49 13.42 -20.61
N GLY A 404 -4.63 12.73 -20.51
CA GLY A 404 -5.93 13.38 -20.49
C GLY A 404 -7.11 12.44 -20.66
N VAL A 405 -8.26 12.99 -21.03
CA VAL A 405 -9.47 12.29 -21.45
C VAL A 405 -9.67 12.45 -22.95
N ILE A 406 -10.25 11.44 -23.59
CA ILE A 406 -10.77 11.53 -24.97
C ILE A 406 -12.26 11.19 -24.95
N ALA A 407 -13.11 12.10 -25.41
CA ALA A 407 -14.56 11.91 -25.49
C ALA A 407 -14.97 11.47 -26.90
N VAL A 408 -15.99 10.62 -26.99
CA VAL A 408 -16.50 10.12 -28.26
C VAL A 408 -17.10 11.27 -29.06
N ASP A 409 -16.60 11.46 -30.27
CA ASP A 409 -17.16 12.36 -31.27
C ASP A 409 -17.56 11.53 -32.50
N PRO A 410 -18.86 11.26 -32.70
CA PRO A 410 -19.33 10.51 -33.87
C PRO A 410 -19.02 11.18 -35.21
N THR A 411 -18.70 12.49 -35.21
CA THR A 411 -18.37 13.26 -36.41
C THR A 411 -16.86 13.31 -36.69
N SER A 412 -16.03 12.77 -35.79
CA SER A 412 -14.57 12.77 -35.98
C SER A 412 -14.15 11.77 -37.05
N PHE A 413 -13.31 12.23 -37.97
CA PHE A 413 -12.70 11.39 -39.02
C PHE A 413 -11.43 10.69 -38.53
N PHE A 414 -10.64 11.34 -37.68
CA PHE A 414 -9.40 10.79 -37.13
C PHE A 414 -9.70 9.85 -35.96
N ASP A 415 -8.85 8.83 -35.76
CA ASP A 415 -8.97 7.92 -34.61
C ASP A 415 -8.85 8.72 -33.30
N LEU A 416 -7.91 9.67 -33.23
CA LEU A 416 -7.71 10.56 -32.09
C LEU A 416 -7.51 12.02 -32.52
N SER A 417 -8.13 12.93 -31.78
CA SER A 417 -7.87 14.38 -31.86
C SER A 417 -7.33 14.87 -30.52
N LEU A 418 -6.07 15.29 -30.48
CA LEU A 418 -5.37 15.64 -29.24
C LEU A 418 -5.09 17.15 -29.15
N ARG A 419 -4.98 17.69 -27.93
CA ARG A 419 -4.72 19.12 -27.69
C ARG A 419 -3.34 19.38 -27.07
N PRO A 420 -2.74 20.57 -27.27
CA PRO A 420 -1.47 20.95 -26.64
C PRO A 420 -1.46 20.80 -25.11
N SER A 421 -2.54 21.20 -24.43
CA SER A 421 -2.70 21.07 -22.97
C SER A 421 -2.51 19.63 -22.47
N MET A 422 -2.85 18.63 -23.29
CA MET A 422 -2.67 17.21 -22.95
C MET A 422 -1.21 16.75 -23.04
N LYS A 423 -0.37 17.39 -23.86
CA LYS A 423 1.02 16.96 -24.12
C LYS A 423 1.94 17.39 -22.97
N LYS A 424 2.42 16.41 -22.19
CA LYS A 424 3.17 16.70 -20.97
C LYS A 424 4.69 16.60 -21.13
N PHE A 425 5.17 15.82 -22.10
CA PHE A 425 6.57 15.67 -22.54
C PHE A 425 6.61 15.02 -23.93
N GLU A 426 7.76 15.07 -24.60
CA GLU A 426 7.94 14.44 -25.92
C GLU A 426 8.27 12.95 -25.78
N SER A 427 7.66 12.11 -26.60
CA SER A 427 7.88 10.65 -26.60
C SER A 427 7.63 10.05 -27.98
N GLN A 428 8.35 8.97 -28.29
CA GLN A 428 8.17 8.20 -29.52
C GLN A 428 7.18 7.02 -29.36
N SER A 429 6.62 6.82 -28.16
CA SER A 429 5.66 5.72 -27.93
C SER A 429 4.35 5.94 -28.68
N SER A 430 3.97 4.94 -29.47
CA SER A 430 2.71 4.90 -30.24
C SER A 430 1.62 4.05 -29.57
N MET A 431 1.86 3.47 -28.39
CA MET A 431 0.91 2.60 -27.70
C MET A 431 -0.14 3.40 -26.92
N LEU A 432 -1.42 3.24 -27.26
CA LEU A 432 -2.52 3.80 -26.49
C LEU A 432 -2.83 2.96 -25.26
N ASN A 433 -2.73 3.58 -24.09
CA ASN A 433 -3.03 2.95 -22.81
C ASN A 433 -4.24 3.62 -22.17
N ILE A 434 -5.22 2.81 -21.75
CA ILE A 434 -6.43 3.27 -21.06
C ILE A 434 -6.27 3.08 -19.55
N THR A 435 -6.47 4.15 -18.78
CA THR A 435 -6.41 4.11 -17.31
C THR A 435 -7.80 3.97 -16.68
N SER A 436 -8.82 4.59 -17.28
CA SER A 436 -10.21 4.57 -16.83
C SER A 436 -11.15 4.92 -17.99
N TRP A 437 -12.46 4.85 -17.77
CA TRP A 437 -13.50 5.22 -18.74
C TRP A 437 -14.77 5.72 -18.03
N SER A 438 -15.66 6.38 -18.77
CA SER A 438 -16.96 6.84 -18.27
C SER A 438 -17.85 5.65 -17.87
N LYS A 439 -18.54 5.79 -16.74
CA LYS A 439 -19.43 4.78 -16.16
C LYS A 439 -20.30 5.43 -15.10
N SER A 440 -21.52 4.93 -14.92
CA SER A 440 -22.39 5.32 -13.81
C SER A 440 -21.74 4.94 -12.47
N GLN A 441 -21.38 5.92 -11.65
CA GLN A 441 -20.78 5.70 -10.33
C GLN A 441 -21.73 6.21 -9.24
N PRO A 442 -21.94 5.41 -8.17
CA PRO A 442 -22.76 5.83 -7.04
C PRO A 442 -22.17 7.08 -6.37
N CYS A 443 -23.06 7.94 -5.91
CA CYS A 443 -22.71 9.21 -5.32
C CYS A 443 -22.79 9.13 -3.80
N TYR A 444 -21.81 9.74 -3.12
CA TYR A 444 -21.77 9.81 -1.67
C TYR A 444 -21.33 11.20 -1.24
N VAL A 445 -22.00 11.77 -0.24
CA VAL A 445 -21.39 12.86 0.52
C VAL A 445 -20.29 12.28 1.42
N ASN A 446 -19.34 13.13 1.78
CA ASN A 446 -18.25 12.81 2.70
C ASN A 446 -18.07 13.98 3.68
N ARG A 447 -17.13 13.87 4.61
CA ARG A 447 -16.83 14.93 5.60
C ARG A 447 -16.57 16.31 4.97
N GLU A 448 -15.88 16.37 3.83
CA GLU A 448 -15.56 17.62 3.15
C GLU A 448 -16.81 18.25 2.54
N ILE A 449 -17.59 17.49 1.76
CA ILE A 449 -18.84 17.95 1.15
C ILE A 449 -19.86 18.35 2.22
N ILE A 450 -20.02 17.57 3.29
CA ILE A 450 -20.95 17.90 4.40
C ILE A 450 -20.53 19.21 5.07
N SER A 451 -19.23 19.41 5.32
CA SER A 451 -18.71 20.66 5.90
C SER A 451 -19.06 21.87 5.03
N LEU A 452 -18.88 21.76 3.71
CA LEU A 452 -19.19 22.85 2.77
C LEU A 452 -20.69 23.09 2.61
N LEU A 453 -21.50 22.05 2.40
CA LEU A 453 -22.96 22.19 2.29
C LEU A 453 -23.56 22.76 3.58
N SER A 454 -23.09 22.33 4.75
CA SER A 454 -23.50 22.89 6.03
C SER A 454 -23.05 24.35 6.20
N THR A 455 -21.91 24.74 5.60
CA THR A 455 -21.45 26.15 5.52
C THR A 455 -22.36 26.99 4.62
N LEU A 456 -22.84 26.41 3.52
CA LEU A 456 -23.74 27.06 2.55
C LEU A 456 -25.21 27.06 2.99
N GLY A 457 -25.53 26.52 4.17
CA GLY A 457 -26.85 26.64 4.81
C GLY A 457 -27.74 25.41 4.70
N ILE A 458 -27.25 24.28 4.17
CA ILE A 458 -27.98 23.01 4.23
C ILE A 458 -28.09 22.59 5.70
N ARG A 459 -29.31 22.23 6.11
CA ARG A 459 -29.64 21.89 7.49
C ARG A 459 -29.08 20.53 7.89
N ASP A 460 -28.69 20.40 9.16
CA ASP A 460 -28.14 19.16 9.71
C ASP A 460 -29.13 17.99 9.57
N GLU A 461 -30.43 18.25 9.76
CA GLU A 461 -31.49 17.23 9.67
C GLU A 461 -31.55 16.56 8.29
N THR A 462 -31.14 17.25 7.22
CA THR A 462 -31.05 16.65 5.89
C THR A 462 -30.03 15.51 5.88
N PHE A 463 -28.83 15.74 6.43
CA PHE A 463 -27.79 14.73 6.50
C PHE A 463 -28.16 13.60 7.47
N GLU A 464 -28.78 13.94 8.60
CA GLU A 464 -29.22 12.96 9.60
C GLU A 464 -30.28 12.01 9.01
N SER A 465 -31.27 12.53 8.28
CA SER A 465 -32.27 11.72 7.57
C SER A 465 -31.62 10.81 6.53
N MET A 466 -30.72 11.34 5.70
CA MET A 466 -30.04 10.55 4.68
C MET A 466 -29.18 9.44 5.30
N GLN A 467 -28.48 9.72 6.40
CA GLN A 467 -27.71 8.70 7.10
C GLN A 467 -28.62 7.61 7.67
N GLN A 468 -29.76 7.99 8.25
CA GLN A 468 -30.71 7.04 8.80
C GLN A 468 -31.25 6.09 7.73
N ASP A 469 -31.63 6.62 6.55
CA ASP A 469 -32.12 5.84 5.42
C ASP A 469 -31.04 4.86 4.92
N ASP A 470 -29.79 5.30 4.84
CA ASP A 470 -28.64 4.50 4.39
C ASP A 470 -28.24 3.40 5.39
N MET A 471 -28.34 3.68 6.70
CA MET A 471 -28.16 2.65 7.74
C MET A 471 -29.30 1.64 7.74
N HIS A 472 -30.54 2.08 7.47
CA HIS A 472 -31.70 1.19 7.37
C HIS A 472 -31.60 0.27 6.14
N GLU A 473 -31.25 0.80 4.96
CA GLU A 473 -30.98 -0.02 3.76
C GLU A 473 -29.86 -1.05 4.04
N ALA A 474 -28.85 -0.66 4.83
CA ALA A 474 -27.78 -1.57 5.23
C ALA A 474 -28.26 -2.69 6.18
N ASP A 475 -29.24 -2.44 7.05
CA ASP A 475 -29.82 -3.46 7.91
C ASP A 475 -30.77 -4.39 7.14
N GLU A 476 -31.60 -3.83 6.26
CA GLU A 476 -32.54 -4.57 5.41
C GLU A 476 -31.85 -5.58 4.49
N MET A 477 -30.57 -5.38 4.15
CA MET A 477 -29.80 -6.34 3.34
C MET A 477 -29.73 -7.74 3.96
N LEU A 478 -29.94 -7.87 5.28
CA LEU A 478 -29.90 -9.14 5.99
C LEU A 478 -31.21 -9.94 5.92
N THR A 479 -32.31 -9.31 5.49
CA THR A 479 -33.65 -9.91 5.53
C THR A 479 -34.43 -9.73 4.22
N ASN A 480 -34.08 -8.75 3.40
CA ASN A 480 -34.74 -8.45 2.13
C ASN A 480 -33.78 -8.67 0.94
N LYS A 481 -34.22 -9.50 -0.01
CA LYS A 481 -33.43 -9.88 -1.19
C LYS A 481 -33.12 -8.70 -2.10
N GLU A 482 -34.08 -7.81 -2.35
CA GLU A 482 -33.90 -6.63 -3.21
C GLU A 482 -32.90 -5.64 -2.59
N ALA A 483 -32.99 -5.40 -1.29
CA ALA A 483 -32.04 -4.58 -0.54
C ALA A 483 -30.63 -5.18 -0.58
N ALA A 484 -30.50 -6.50 -0.42
CA ALA A 484 -29.24 -7.22 -0.56
C ALA A 484 -28.64 -7.08 -1.97
N LEU A 485 -29.44 -7.26 -3.02
CA LEU A 485 -29.00 -7.08 -4.40
C LEU A 485 -28.59 -5.63 -4.69
N SER A 486 -29.33 -4.64 -4.18
CA SER A 486 -28.98 -3.22 -4.27
C SER A 486 -27.64 -2.92 -3.61
N ALA A 487 -27.45 -3.40 -2.37
CA ALA A 487 -26.22 -3.15 -1.60
C ALA A 487 -25.00 -3.84 -2.24
N LEU A 488 -25.14 -5.11 -2.64
CA LEU A 488 -24.05 -5.88 -3.25
C LEU A 488 -23.73 -5.42 -4.67
N GLY A 489 -24.73 -4.98 -5.45
CA GLY A 489 -24.52 -4.47 -6.81
C GLY A 489 -23.62 -3.23 -6.87
N LYS A 490 -23.50 -2.49 -5.77
CA LYS A 490 -22.61 -1.33 -5.61
C LYS A 490 -21.15 -1.73 -5.29
N ILE A 491 -20.87 -3.00 -5.03
CA ILE A 491 -19.60 -3.50 -4.49
C ILE A 491 -18.95 -4.50 -5.47
N GLY A 492 -17.63 -4.40 -5.64
CA GLY A 492 -16.86 -5.38 -6.42
C GLY A 492 -16.31 -6.53 -5.56
N GLY A 493 -15.99 -7.67 -6.17
CA GLY A 493 -15.34 -8.81 -5.52
C GLY A 493 -15.90 -10.16 -5.97
N ALA A 494 -15.12 -11.23 -5.85
CA ALA A 494 -15.57 -12.59 -6.17
C ALA A 494 -16.65 -13.08 -5.20
N GLU A 495 -16.47 -12.85 -3.90
CA GLU A 495 -17.47 -13.13 -2.85
C GLU A 495 -18.81 -12.43 -3.12
N THR A 496 -18.77 -11.12 -3.42
CA THR A 496 -19.96 -10.33 -3.74
C THR A 496 -20.72 -10.92 -4.92
N LYS A 497 -20.00 -11.34 -5.98
CA LYS A 497 -20.61 -11.98 -7.16
C LYS A 497 -21.26 -13.33 -6.81
N ARG A 498 -20.64 -14.13 -5.93
CA ARG A 498 -21.22 -15.38 -5.42
C ARG A 498 -22.50 -15.12 -4.65
N ALA A 499 -22.49 -14.18 -3.70
CA ALA A 499 -23.67 -13.79 -2.94
C ALA A 499 -24.82 -13.31 -3.85
N VAL A 500 -24.52 -12.48 -4.86
CA VAL A 500 -25.51 -12.06 -5.87
C VAL A 500 -26.09 -13.26 -6.64
N LYS A 501 -25.25 -14.19 -7.10
CA LYS A 501 -25.72 -15.42 -7.79
C LYS A 501 -26.66 -16.23 -6.90
N MET A 502 -26.34 -16.41 -5.63
CA MET A 502 -27.18 -17.14 -4.66
C MET A 502 -28.54 -16.47 -4.49
N LEU A 503 -28.57 -15.15 -4.27
CA LEU A 503 -29.80 -14.37 -4.15
C LEU A 503 -30.65 -14.49 -5.43
N LEU A 504 -30.05 -14.34 -6.61
CA LEU A 504 -30.76 -14.46 -7.90
C LEU A 504 -31.35 -15.87 -8.11
N GLN A 505 -30.68 -16.91 -7.64
CA GLN A 505 -31.16 -18.31 -7.67
C GLN A 505 -32.24 -18.63 -6.62
N GLY A 506 -32.63 -17.65 -5.80
CA GLY A 506 -33.77 -17.78 -4.88
C GLY A 506 -33.40 -18.10 -3.45
N TYR A 507 -32.13 -18.03 -3.05
CA TYR A 507 -31.77 -18.01 -1.63
C TYR A 507 -32.26 -16.72 -0.98
N GLU A 508 -32.89 -16.85 0.19
CA GLU A 508 -33.19 -15.71 1.05
C GLU A 508 -31.92 -15.28 1.81
N PRO A 509 -31.73 -13.97 2.08
CA PRO A 509 -30.51 -13.45 2.74
C PRO A 509 -30.05 -14.19 3.99
N SER A 510 -30.99 -14.65 4.82
CA SER A 510 -30.73 -15.34 6.09
C SER A 510 -30.82 -16.87 6.01
N SER A 511 -31.07 -17.43 4.81
CA SER A 511 -31.32 -18.87 4.64
C SER A 511 -30.06 -19.71 4.62
N GLU A 512 -28.91 -19.14 4.25
CA GLU A 512 -27.66 -19.87 4.04
C GLU A 512 -26.51 -19.23 4.85
N PRO A 513 -25.78 -20.01 5.67
CA PRO A 513 -24.74 -19.49 6.58
C PRO A 513 -23.64 -18.65 5.91
N TYR A 514 -23.08 -19.08 4.79
CA TYR A 514 -22.05 -18.33 4.06
C TYR A 514 -22.61 -17.02 3.50
N LEU A 515 -23.80 -17.03 2.89
CA LEU A 515 -24.47 -15.83 2.39
C LEU A 515 -24.71 -14.83 3.52
N LEU A 516 -25.28 -15.28 4.66
CA LEU A 516 -25.52 -14.43 5.82
C LEU A 516 -24.22 -13.85 6.38
N MET A 517 -23.14 -14.66 6.42
CA MET A 517 -21.81 -14.21 6.87
C MET A 517 -21.28 -13.08 5.98
N ILE A 518 -21.33 -13.24 4.66
CA ILE A 518 -20.88 -12.23 3.69
C ILE A 518 -21.74 -10.96 3.78
N LEU A 519 -23.07 -11.09 3.89
CA LEU A 519 -23.97 -9.94 4.06
C LEU A 519 -23.72 -9.19 5.37
N LYS A 520 -23.51 -9.89 6.50
CA LYS A 520 -23.13 -9.28 7.79
C LYS A 520 -21.81 -8.51 7.68
N ALA A 521 -20.83 -9.06 6.96
CA ALA A 521 -19.54 -8.38 6.74
C ALA A 521 -19.71 -7.09 5.90
N HIS A 522 -20.52 -7.14 4.83
CA HIS A 522 -20.81 -5.95 4.02
C HIS A 522 -21.56 -4.88 4.79
N ARG A 523 -22.58 -5.27 5.58
CA ARG A 523 -23.30 -4.37 6.49
C ARG A 523 -22.35 -3.71 7.49
N ALA A 524 -21.55 -4.49 8.21
CA ALA A 524 -20.60 -3.96 9.20
C ALA A 524 -19.59 -2.98 8.56
N ASN A 525 -19.10 -3.30 7.36
CA ASN A 525 -18.22 -2.39 6.62
C ASN A 525 -18.94 -1.10 6.20
N ARG A 526 -20.21 -1.19 5.76
CA ARG A 526 -21.03 -0.02 5.40
C ARG A 526 -21.24 0.91 6.58
N LEU A 527 -21.64 0.38 7.74
CA LEU A 527 -21.81 1.16 8.96
C LEU A 527 -20.49 1.79 9.43
N THR A 528 -19.37 1.08 9.27
CA THR A 528 -18.05 1.65 9.59
C THR A 528 -17.69 2.81 8.65
N ASP A 529 -17.97 2.70 7.34
CA ASP A 529 -17.74 3.78 6.38
C ASP A 529 -18.60 5.02 6.70
N ILE A 530 -19.85 4.82 7.09
CA ILE A 530 -20.75 5.90 7.56
C ILE A 530 -20.15 6.56 8.81
N ARG A 531 -19.82 5.78 9.85
CA ARG A 531 -19.29 6.30 11.12
C ARG A 531 -17.96 7.04 10.96
N THR A 532 -17.00 6.42 10.27
CA THR A 532 -15.60 6.89 10.25
C THR A 532 -15.30 7.89 9.13
N ARG A 533 -16.16 7.99 8.11
CA ARG A 533 -15.91 8.85 6.93
C ARG A 533 -17.10 9.70 6.51
N CYS A 534 -18.24 9.55 7.19
CA CYS A 534 -19.51 10.17 6.81
C CYS A 534 -19.86 9.88 5.34
N LYS A 535 -19.54 8.66 4.87
CA LYS A 535 -19.76 8.25 3.48
C LYS A 535 -21.21 7.86 3.24
N ILE A 536 -22.09 8.86 3.20
CA ILE A 536 -23.55 8.69 3.13
C ILE A 536 -24.00 8.71 1.68
N HIS A 537 -24.81 7.73 1.27
CA HIS A 537 -25.28 7.58 -0.12
C HIS A 537 -26.21 8.72 -0.52
N VAL A 538 -26.07 9.20 -1.76
CA VAL A 538 -26.95 10.21 -2.38
C VAL A 538 -27.69 9.55 -3.54
N PRO A 539 -28.95 9.14 -3.36
CA PRO A 539 -29.71 8.46 -4.41
C PRO A 539 -29.85 9.29 -5.70
N LYS A 540 -30.17 10.58 -5.54
CA LYS A 540 -30.31 11.58 -6.63
C LYS A 540 -28.97 12.25 -6.95
N GLY A 541 -27.98 11.45 -7.32
CA GLY A 541 -26.67 11.95 -7.69
C GLY A 541 -25.75 10.90 -8.29
N ARG A 542 -24.74 11.34 -9.03
CA ARG A 542 -23.70 10.49 -9.63
C ARG A 542 -22.33 11.13 -9.49
N VAL A 543 -21.29 10.30 -9.57
CA VAL A 543 -19.91 10.78 -9.76
C VAL A 543 -19.52 10.56 -11.22
N LEU A 544 -19.33 11.65 -11.97
CA LEU A 544 -19.17 11.60 -13.43
C LEU A 544 -17.81 12.17 -13.85
N ILE A 545 -17.26 11.63 -14.94
CA ILE A 545 -16.05 12.21 -15.56
C ILE A 545 -16.42 13.49 -16.31
N GLY A 546 -15.54 14.50 -16.24
CA GLY A 546 -15.71 15.75 -16.99
C GLY A 546 -15.48 15.57 -18.48
N CYS A 547 -16.33 16.20 -19.29
CA CYS A 547 -16.24 16.30 -20.74
C CYS A 547 -16.49 17.75 -21.20
N LEU A 548 -16.11 18.06 -22.44
CA LEU A 548 -16.26 19.38 -23.04
C LEU A 548 -17.39 19.37 -24.08
N ASP A 549 -18.19 20.42 -24.10
CA ASP A 549 -19.12 20.69 -25.19
C ASP A 549 -18.37 21.14 -26.46
N GLU A 550 -18.04 20.18 -27.31
CA GLU A 550 -17.42 20.43 -28.63
C GLU A 550 -18.38 21.13 -29.62
N THR A 551 -19.68 21.20 -29.32
CA THR A 551 -20.70 21.85 -30.17
C THR A 551 -20.84 23.34 -29.90
N GLY A 552 -20.50 23.79 -28.69
CA GLY A 552 -20.57 25.20 -28.27
C GLY A 552 -22.00 25.70 -28.11
N LYS A 553 -22.89 24.80 -27.68
CA LYS A 553 -24.31 25.03 -27.43
C LYS A 553 -24.60 25.43 -25.99
N LEU A 554 -23.81 24.96 -25.04
CA LEU A 554 -23.98 25.30 -23.63
C LEU A 554 -23.49 26.71 -23.36
N ASP A 555 -24.35 27.50 -22.71
CA ASP A 555 -23.99 28.79 -22.13
C ASP A 555 -23.24 28.63 -20.81
N TYR A 556 -22.60 29.72 -20.37
CA TYR A 556 -21.97 29.75 -19.05
C TYR A 556 -23.00 29.52 -17.94
N GLY A 557 -22.70 28.63 -17.00
CA GLY A 557 -23.62 28.20 -15.95
C GLY A 557 -24.47 26.98 -16.31
N GLN A 558 -24.41 26.49 -17.55
CA GLN A 558 -25.14 25.30 -17.99
C GLN A 558 -24.25 24.06 -18.05
N VAL A 559 -24.87 22.88 -17.92
CA VAL A 559 -24.24 21.58 -18.16
C VAL A 559 -25.20 20.65 -18.90
N TYR A 560 -24.66 19.65 -19.60
CA TYR A 560 -25.45 18.54 -20.13
C TYR A 560 -25.03 17.24 -19.44
N ILE A 561 -26.02 16.46 -18.99
CA ILE A 561 -25.80 15.24 -18.21
C ILE A 561 -26.85 14.20 -18.64
N ARG A 562 -26.38 13.09 -19.21
CA ARG A 562 -27.19 11.87 -19.42
C ARG A 562 -26.61 10.73 -18.59
N VAL A 563 -27.45 10.05 -17.82
CA VAL A 563 -27.00 9.00 -16.89
C VAL A 563 -27.70 7.67 -17.17
N THR A 564 -26.99 6.58 -16.94
CA THR A 564 -27.59 5.26 -16.84
C THR A 564 -28.40 5.17 -15.54
N LYS A 565 -29.67 4.76 -15.67
CA LYS A 565 -30.60 4.59 -14.55
C LYS A 565 -30.24 3.37 -13.70
N THR A 566 -30.46 3.49 -12.40
CA THR A 566 -30.45 2.36 -11.47
C THR A 566 -31.72 1.52 -11.64
N GLN A 567 -31.66 0.26 -11.19
CA GLN A 567 -32.85 -0.61 -11.20
C GLN A 567 -34.06 -0.02 -10.47
N LYS A 568 -33.85 0.83 -9.46
CA LYS A 568 -34.93 1.51 -8.73
C LYS A 568 -35.55 2.63 -9.58
N GLU A 569 -34.73 3.42 -10.25
CA GLU A 569 -35.16 4.50 -11.15
C GLU A 569 -35.81 3.96 -12.45
N GLN A 570 -35.44 2.76 -12.92
CA GLN A 570 -36.12 2.12 -14.05
C GLN A 570 -37.55 1.66 -13.69
N LYS A 571 -37.80 1.33 -12.42
CA LYS A 571 -39.12 0.94 -11.93
C LYS A 571 -40.04 2.12 -11.62
N ASP A 572 -39.46 3.31 -11.46
CA ASP A 572 -40.14 4.54 -11.06
C ASP A 572 -40.25 5.46 -12.28
N SER A 573 -41.38 5.42 -12.98
CA SER A 573 -41.53 5.96 -14.33
C SER A 573 -41.71 7.49 -14.41
N GLU A 574 -41.87 8.19 -13.29
CA GLU A 574 -42.12 9.64 -13.29
C GLU A 574 -41.23 10.37 -12.28
N GLN A 575 -40.03 10.75 -12.71
CA GLN A 575 -39.17 11.64 -11.93
C GLN A 575 -39.07 13.01 -12.64
N PRO A 576 -39.34 14.12 -11.93
CA PRO A 576 -39.51 15.44 -12.55
C PRO A 576 -38.22 16.03 -13.17
N PHE A 577 -37.07 15.44 -12.85
CA PHE A 577 -35.74 15.85 -13.32
C PHE A 577 -35.19 14.92 -14.41
N PHE A 578 -35.94 13.88 -14.80
CA PHE A 578 -35.60 13.03 -15.95
C PHE A 578 -36.36 13.53 -17.19
N TYR A 579 -35.61 13.77 -18.25
CA TYR A 579 -36.10 14.09 -19.58
C TYR A 579 -35.55 13.08 -20.58
N ASP A 580 -36.24 12.89 -21.71
CA ASP A 580 -35.83 12.00 -22.81
C ASP A 580 -35.47 10.58 -22.34
N ASP A 581 -36.44 9.96 -21.68
CA ASP A 581 -36.37 8.66 -21.01
C ASP A 581 -37.04 7.55 -21.85
N ASP A 582 -37.09 7.73 -23.17
CA ASP A 582 -37.84 6.85 -24.08
C ASP A 582 -37.26 5.42 -24.16
N ASP A 583 -35.96 5.25 -23.87
CA ASP A 583 -35.29 3.95 -23.86
C ASP A 583 -35.47 3.17 -22.54
N GLY A 584 -35.95 3.82 -21.48
CA GLY A 584 -36.13 3.26 -20.14
C GLY A 584 -34.84 2.89 -19.39
N GLU A 585 -33.66 2.99 -20.02
CA GLU A 585 -32.37 2.61 -19.46
C GLU A 585 -31.51 3.82 -19.07
N THR A 586 -31.67 4.94 -19.78
CA THR A 586 -30.93 6.18 -19.58
C THR A 586 -31.89 7.38 -19.50
N ALA A 587 -31.46 8.45 -18.85
CA ALA A 587 -32.24 9.69 -18.82
C ALA A 587 -31.32 10.92 -18.82
N VAL A 588 -31.79 12.00 -19.44
CA VAL A 588 -31.16 13.33 -19.35
C VAL A 588 -31.62 14.01 -18.07
N ILE A 589 -30.67 14.54 -17.32
CA ILE A 589 -30.96 15.34 -16.11
C ILE A 589 -31.27 16.77 -16.53
N VAL A 590 -32.38 17.31 -16.03
CA VAL A 590 -32.78 18.70 -16.24
C VAL A 590 -33.05 19.42 -14.92
N GLY A 591 -32.76 20.72 -14.89
CA GLY A 591 -32.93 21.59 -13.71
C GLY A 591 -31.62 21.83 -12.94
N LYS A 592 -31.73 22.41 -11.75
CA LYS A 592 -30.57 22.78 -10.94
C LYS A 592 -29.81 21.55 -10.46
N VAL A 593 -28.48 21.64 -10.51
CA VAL A 593 -27.57 20.62 -9.98
C VAL A 593 -26.48 21.27 -9.13
N ALA A 594 -26.14 20.63 -8.01
CA ALA A 594 -24.94 20.97 -7.24
C ALA A 594 -23.75 20.13 -7.75
N VAL A 595 -22.65 20.79 -8.09
CA VAL A 595 -21.45 20.21 -8.68
C VAL A 595 -20.23 20.56 -7.84
N SER A 596 -19.39 19.58 -7.56
CA SER A 596 -18.10 19.80 -6.89
C SER A 596 -17.08 18.71 -7.27
N LYS A 597 -15.83 18.89 -6.85
CA LYS A 597 -14.74 17.94 -7.05
C LYS A 597 -14.05 17.67 -5.72
N ASN A 598 -13.93 16.41 -5.35
CA ASN A 598 -13.15 16.02 -4.17
C ASN A 598 -11.65 15.92 -4.49
N PRO A 599 -10.76 16.28 -3.55
CA PRO A 599 -11.07 16.94 -2.27
C PRO A 599 -11.48 18.41 -2.45
N CYS A 600 -12.43 18.89 -1.63
CA CYS A 600 -12.95 20.27 -1.68
C CYS A 600 -12.94 20.93 -0.30
N LEU A 601 -12.39 22.14 -0.18
CA LEU A 601 -12.21 22.82 1.11
C LEU A 601 -12.74 24.25 1.13
N HIS A 602 -12.75 24.95 0.00
CA HIS A 602 -13.26 26.31 -0.05
C HIS A 602 -14.78 26.29 -0.21
N PRO A 603 -15.56 27.14 0.49
CA PRO A 603 -17.02 27.22 0.33
C PRO A 603 -17.49 27.41 -1.12
N GLY A 604 -16.69 28.09 -1.94
CA GLY A 604 -16.94 28.29 -3.37
C GLY A 604 -16.69 27.08 -4.27
N ASP A 605 -16.16 25.96 -3.74
CA ASP A 605 -15.88 24.72 -4.50
C ASP A 605 -17.14 23.93 -4.84
N ILE A 606 -18.27 24.26 -4.23
CA ILE A 606 -19.59 23.77 -4.61
C ILE A 606 -20.22 24.83 -5.51
N ARG A 607 -20.50 24.44 -6.75
CA ARG A 607 -21.20 25.26 -7.74
C ARG A 607 -22.63 24.77 -7.88
N VAL A 608 -23.55 25.69 -8.15
CA VAL A 608 -24.90 25.35 -8.59
C VAL A 608 -25.00 25.74 -10.06
N LEU A 609 -25.23 24.75 -10.91
CA LEU A 609 -25.33 24.89 -12.37
C LEU A 609 -26.72 24.45 -12.84
N GLU A 610 -27.09 24.82 -14.05
CA GLU A 610 -28.34 24.41 -14.69
C GLU A 610 -28.07 23.24 -15.65
N ALA A 611 -28.63 22.07 -15.36
CA ALA A 611 -28.62 20.95 -16.30
C ALA A 611 -29.71 21.16 -17.36
N VAL A 612 -29.34 21.13 -18.63
CA VAL A 612 -30.24 21.44 -19.75
C VAL A 612 -30.27 20.31 -20.78
N TYR A 613 -31.41 20.14 -21.43
CA TYR A 613 -31.52 19.30 -22.62
C TYR A 613 -31.21 20.13 -23.88
N ASP A 614 -30.36 19.60 -24.75
CA ASP A 614 -30.14 20.10 -26.10
C ASP A 614 -30.06 18.92 -27.07
N SER A 615 -30.87 18.96 -28.13
CA SER A 615 -30.96 17.86 -29.11
C SER A 615 -29.66 17.62 -29.89
N GLY A 616 -28.83 18.66 -30.06
CA GLY A 616 -27.55 18.54 -30.76
C GLY A 616 -26.47 17.86 -29.91
N LEU A 617 -26.49 18.10 -28.59
CA LEU A 617 -25.67 17.39 -27.61
C LEU A 617 -26.14 15.96 -27.41
N ASP A 618 -27.45 15.76 -27.29
CA ASP A 618 -28.03 14.42 -27.12
C ASP A 618 -27.73 13.51 -28.33
N ALA A 619 -27.79 14.06 -29.55
CA ALA A 619 -27.36 13.35 -30.77
C ALA A 619 -25.88 12.91 -30.78
N ARG A 620 -25.04 13.39 -29.85
CA ARG A 620 -23.66 12.88 -29.66
C ARG A 620 -23.62 11.56 -28.91
N GLY A 621 -24.69 11.18 -28.21
CA GLY A 621 -24.78 9.93 -27.45
C GLY A 621 -23.85 9.86 -26.25
N LEU A 622 -23.54 10.99 -25.62
CA LEU A 622 -22.66 11.05 -24.45
C LEU A 622 -23.46 10.68 -23.18
N VAL A 623 -23.15 9.51 -22.61
CA VAL A 623 -23.75 8.95 -21.39
C VAL A 623 -22.70 8.77 -20.29
N ASP A 624 -23.10 8.95 -19.03
CA ASP A 624 -22.28 8.76 -17.83
C ASP A 624 -21.03 9.67 -17.77
N CYS A 625 -21.17 10.88 -18.30
CA CYS A 625 -20.24 11.99 -18.14
C CYS A 625 -21.00 13.30 -17.94
N VAL A 626 -20.32 14.32 -17.41
CA VAL A 626 -20.84 15.69 -17.34
C VAL A 626 -20.17 16.52 -18.42
N VAL A 627 -20.96 17.16 -19.27
CA VAL A 627 -20.48 17.98 -20.37
C VAL A 627 -20.53 19.45 -19.95
N PHE A 628 -19.36 20.09 -19.91
CA PHE A 628 -19.18 21.49 -19.51
C PHE A 628 -19.12 22.42 -20.73
N PRO A 629 -19.53 23.69 -20.58
CA PRO A 629 -19.51 24.66 -21.65
C PRO A 629 -18.07 25.02 -22.02
N GLN A 630 -17.85 25.33 -23.30
CA GLN A 630 -16.55 25.77 -23.81
C GLN A 630 -16.41 27.31 -23.84
N ARG A 631 -17.34 28.03 -23.19
CA ARG A 631 -17.42 29.51 -23.17
C ARG A 631 -17.75 30.00 -21.78
N GLY A 632 -17.35 31.24 -21.48
CA GLY A 632 -17.64 31.92 -20.23
C GLY A 632 -16.43 32.63 -19.65
N GLU A 633 -16.55 33.06 -18.40
CA GLU A 633 -15.48 33.80 -17.72
C GLU A 633 -14.36 32.87 -17.25
N ARG A 634 -14.70 31.70 -16.70
CA ARG A 634 -13.78 30.73 -16.11
C ARG A 634 -14.34 29.30 -16.25
N PRO A 635 -13.55 28.28 -16.65
CA PRO A 635 -14.05 26.91 -16.79
C PRO A 635 -14.65 26.38 -15.48
N HIS A 636 -15.88 25.87 -15.50
CA HIS A 636 -16.52 25.26 -14.31
C HIS A 636 -15.71 24.14 -13.66
N PRO A 637 -14.99 23.27 -14.39
CA PRO A 637 -14.03 22.33 -13.79
C PRO A 637 -13.04 23.03 -12.86
N ASN A 638 -12.52 24.19 -13.27
CA ASN A 638 -11.55 24.96 -12.50
C ASN A 638 -12.19 25.68 -11.30
N GLU A 639 -13.46 26.09 -11.41
CA GLU A 639 -14.24 26.60 -10.28
C GLU A 639 -14.48 25.53 -9.20
N CYS A 640 -14.49 24.25 -9.58
CA CYS A 640 -14.66 23.12 -8.68
C CYS A 640 -13.30 22.63 -8.16
N SER A 641 -12.77 23.29 -7.12
CA SER A 641 -11.48 22.92 -6.49
C SER A 641 -10.29 22.83 -7.47
N GLY A 642 -10.22 23.74 -8.45
CA GLY A 642 -9.11 23.83 -9.39
C GLY A 642 -9.01 22.63 -10.34
N GLY A 643 -10.13 21.97 -10.64
CA GLY A 643 -10.16 20.82 -11.54
C GLY A 643 -9.90 21.13 -13.01
N ASP A 644 -9.66 20.08 -13.77
CA ASP A 644 -9.47 20.08 -15.22
C ASP A 644 -10.27 18.93 -15.87
N LEU A 645 -10.04 18.66 -17.16
CA LEU A 645 -10.68 17.57 -17.90
C LEU A 645 -9.69 16.43 -18.21
N ASP A 646 -8.64 16.26 -17.40
CA ASP A 646 -7.59 15.24 -17.60
C ASP A 646 -7.91 13.86 -16.95
N GLY A 647 -9.10 13.80 -16.34
CA GLY A 647 -9.71 12.61 -15.73
C GLY A 647 -10.32 12.88 -14.36
N ASP A 648 -10.52 14.15 -14.00
CA ASP A 648 -11.24 14.53 -12.79
C ASP A 648 -12.67 13.99 -12.78
N LEU A 649 -13.11 13.60 -11.58
CA LEU A 649 -14.45 13.08 -11.32
C LEU A 649 -15.22 14.10 -10.48
N PHE A 650 -16.43 14.43 -10.92
CA PHE A 650 -17.28 15.45 -10.33
C PHE A 650 -18.42 14.78 -9.55
N PHE A 651 -18.55 15.18 -8.29
CA PHE A 651 -19.75 14.91 -7.50
C PHE A 651 -20.88 15.78 -8.05
N ILE A 652 -21.98 15.15 -8.46
CA ILE A 652 -23.16 15.84 -8.98
C ILE A 652 -24.39 15.31 -8.26
N THR A 653 -25.24 16.22 -7.78
CA THR A 653 -26.54 15.88 -7.23
C THR A 653 -27.61 16.84 -7.74
N TRP A 654 -28.78 16.27 -8.04
CA TRP A 654 -30.01 16.97 -8.37
C TRP A 654 -31.04 16.77 -7.25
N ASP A 655 -30.58 16.45 -6.03
CA ASP A 655 -31.44 16.43 -4.85
C ASP A 655 -31.67 17.87 -4.38
N ASP A 656 -32.91 18.37 -4.51
CA ASP A 656 -33.29 19.71 -4.05
C ASP A 656 -32.90 19.99 -2.59
N LYS A 657 -32.82 18.95 -1.74
CA LYS A 657 -32.41 19.09 -0.32
C LYS A 657 -30.91 19.38 -0.15
N LEU A 658 -30.10 19.12 -1.18
CA LEU A 658 -28.65 19.29 -1.19
C LEU A 658 -28.19 20.46 -2.08
N ILE A 659 -29.10 21.15 -2.76
CA ILE A 659 -28.80 22.31 -3.60
C ILE A 659 -28.85 23.58 -2.73
N PRO A 660 -27.71 24.26 -2.49
CA PRO A 660 -27.73 25.50 -1.72
C PRO A 660 -28.43 26.64 -2.47
N GLU A 661 -29.16 27.49 -1.75
CA GLU A 661 -29.79 28.67 -2.35
C GLU A 661 -28.76 29.73 -2.80
N LYS A 662 -27.63 29.81 -2.10
CA LYS A 662 -26.53 30.74 -2.36
C LYS A 662 -25.21 30.02 -2.27
N VAL A 663 -24.34 30.29 -3.24
CA VAL A 663 -22.96 29.80 -3.29
C VAL A 663 -21.97 30.95 -3.17
N ASP A 664 -20.82 30.67 -2.56
CA ASP A 664 -19.72 31.64 -2.49
C ASP A 664 -18.96 31.68 -3.83
N ALA A 665 -18.18 32.75 -4.03
CA ALA A 665 -17.30 32.84 -5.19
C ALA A 665 -16.21 31.75 -5.13
N PRO A 666 -15.86 31.12 -6.28
CA PRO A 666 -14.81 30.10 -6.30
C PRO A 666 -13.46 30.71 -5.94
N MET A 667 -12.61 29.94 -5.25
CA MET A 667 -11.25 30.38 -4.92
C MET A 667 -10.42 30.56 -6.20
N ASP A 668 -9.43 31.45 -6.17
CA ASP A 668 -8.41 31.48 -7.22
C ASP A 668 -7.45 30.29 -7.06
N TYR A 669 -7.42 29.44 -8.08
CA TYR A 669 -6.58 28.24 -8.14
C TYR A 669 -5.33 28.45 -9.02
N ALA A 670 -4.92 29.70 -9.25
CA ALA A 670 -3.72 30.02 -10.01
C ALA A 670 -2.51 29.24 -9.47
N ALA A 671 -1.89 28.43 -10.33
CA ALA A 671 -0.77 27.58 -9.96
C ALA A 671 0.39 28.43 -9.43
N THR A 672 0.95 28.02 -8.28
CA THR A 672 2.18 28.65 -7.76
C THR A 672 3.29 28.48 -8.79
N ARG A 673 4.05 29.55 -9.06
CA ARG A 673 5.16 29.50 -10.02
C ARG A 673 6.11 28.35 -9.64
N PRO A 674 6.37 27.39 -10.54
CA PRO A 674 7.31 26.31 -10.25
C PRO A 674 8.66 26.90 -9.85
N ARG A 675 9.42 26.24 -8.97
CA ARG A 675 10.83 26.59 -8.79
C ARG A 675 11.55 26.26 -10.10
N ILE A 676 11.89 27.31 -10.85
CA ILE A 676 12.66 27.22 -12.10
C ILE A 676 14.14 27.25 -11.72
N MET A 677 14.93 26.37 -12.30
CA MET A 677 16.39 26.41 -12.15
C MET A 677 16.98 27.49 -13.05
N ASP A 678 18.01 28.20 -12.57
CA ASP A 678 18.71 29.24 -13.32
C ASP A 678 19.53 28.70 -14.51
N HIS A 679 19.61 27.38 -14.67
CA HIS A 679 20.33 26.73 -15.74
C HIS A 679 19.42 25.85 -16.58
N VAL A 680 19.53 26.02 -17.90
CA VAL A 680 19.23 24.94 -18.84
C VAL A 680 20.33 23.90 -18.65
N VAL A 681 20.01 22.61 -18.70
CA VAL A 681 21.04 21.58 -18.89
C VAL A 681 21.52 21.66 -20.34
N THR A 682 22.12 22.78 -20.73
CA THR A 682 22.86 22.93 -21.98
C THR A 682 24.35 22.89 -21.69
N LEU A 683 25.06 22.21 -22.58
CA LEU A 683 26.48 21.89 -22.52
C LEU A 683 27.44 23.10 -22.52
N GLU A 684 26.95 24.34 -22.48
CA GLU A 684 27.75 25.53 -22.77
C GLU A 684 28.23 26.31 -21.55
N ASN A 685 27.71 26.06 -20.34
CA ASN A 685 28.11 26.82 -19.14
C ASN A 685 29.21 26.19 -18.26
N LEU A 686 29.91 25.16 -18.75
CA LEU A 686 31.18 24.69 -18.16
C LEU A 686 32.38 25.32 -18.89
N GLY A 687 32.52 26.64 -18.73
CA GLY A 687 33.72 27.35 -19.12
C GLY A 687 34.92 26.91 -18.27
N LYS A 688 35.91 26.29 -18.93
CA LYS A 688 37.33 26.22 -18.52
C LYS A 688 37.66 25.40 -17.25
N ARG A 689 37.75 24.06 -17.40
CA ARG A 689 38.90 23.26 -16.93
C ARG A 689 38.82 21.81 -17.41
N VAL A 690 39.61 21.52 -18.46
CA VAL A 690 40.45 20.32 -18.62
C VAL A 690 39.76 18.93 -18.65
N MET A 691 39.46 18.49 -19.88
CA MET A 691 39.74 17.18 -20.56
C MET A 691 38.55 16.49 -21.24
N PRO A 692 38.72 15.97 -22.49
CA PRO A 692 37.64 15.47 -23.33
C PRO A 692 37.48 13.96 -23.19
N VAL A 693 36.42 13.48 -22.51
CA VAL A 693 35.96 12.09 -22.60
C VAL A 693 34.43 12.05 -22.44
N HIS A 694 33.72 11.60 -23.49
CA HIS A 694 32.29 11.23 -23.51
C HIS A 694 31.29 12.24 -22.91
N VAL A 695 31.07 13.34 -23.64
CA VAL A 695 30.08 14.37 -23.34
C VAL A 695 28.68 13.89 -23.75
N GLY A 696 28.00 13.22 -22.82
CA GLY A 696 26.60 12.80 -22.92
C GLY A 696 26.03 12.29 -21.59
N ASN A 697 26.90 11.79 -20.70
CA ASN A 697 26.48 11.09 -19.48
C ASN A 697 26.51 11.94 -18.19
N ALA A 698 27.23 13.06 -18.14
CA ALA A 698 27.36 13.89 -16.92
C ALA A 698 26.07 14.66 -16.57
N SER A 699 25.37 15.20 -17.57
CA SER A 699 24.13 15.96 -17.42
C SER A 699 22.97 15.14 -16.85
N TYR A 700 22.82 13.91 -17.30
CA TYR A 700 21.80 12.98 -16.77
C TYR A 700 22.08 12.61 -15.31
N HIS A 701 23.35 12.42 -14.95
CA HIS A 701 23.72 12.07 -13.57
C HIS A 701 23.36 13.18 -12.57
N LEU A 702 23.56 14.46 -12.93
CA LEU A 702 23.19 15.61 -12.09
C LEU A 702 21.67 15.75 -11.95
N LEU A 703 20.92 15.67 -13.05
CA LEU A 703 19.45 15.70 -13.01
C LEU A 703 18.88 14.60 -12.09
N LEU A 704 19.49 13.42 -12.09
CA LEU A 704 19.06 12.31 -11.22
C LEU A 704 19.32 12.57 -9.75
N GLN A 705 20.46 13.14 -9.39
CA GLN A 705 20.75 13.55 -8.01
C GLN A 705 19.73 14.58 -7.53
N GLU A 706 19.31 15.49 -8.40
CA GLU A 706 18.30 16.50 -8.07
C GLU A 706 16.90 15.89 -7.95
N ILE A 707 16.50 14.98 -8.85
CA ILE A 707 15.24 14.24 -8.73
C ILE A 707 15.19 13.45 -7.42
N GLN A 708 16.31 12.83 -7.02
CA GLN A 708 16.43 12.11 -5.75
C GLN A 708 16.24 13.03 -4.56
N LYS A 709 16.93 14.17 -4.56
CA LYS A 709 16.78 15.18 -3.52
C LYS A 709 15.34 15.67 -3.44
N ASN A 710 14.72 15.99 -4.58
CA ASN A 710 13.33 16.41 -4.64
C ASN A 710 12.35 15.33 -4.13
N PHE A 711 12.64 14.05 -4.38
CA PHE A 711 11.81 12.95 -3.86
C PHE A 711 11.89 12.86 -2.33
N VAL A 712 13.10 12.98 -1.77
CA VAL A 712 13.31 13.03 -0.31
C VAL A 712 12.62 14.26 0.28
N ASP A 713 12.81 15.44 -0.32
CA ASP A 713 12.17 16.69 0.11
C ASP A 713 10.63 16.58 0.06
N TYR A 714 10.07 15.93 -0.97
CA TYR A 714 8.63 15.67 -1.07
C TYR A 714 8.15 14.78 0.07
N MET A 715 8.84 13.66 0.34
CA MET A 715 8.47 12.74 1.41
C MET A 715 8.49 13.40 2.79
N ILE A 716 9.45 14.30 3.03
CA ILE A 716 9.62 15.01 4.30
C ILE A 716 8.52 16.05 4.50
N ASN A 717 8.18 16.79 3.45
CA ASN A 717 7.33 17.98 3.54
C ASN A 717 5.90 17.77 3.02
N ASP A 718 5.48 16.52 2.80
CA ASP A 718 4.10 16.16 2.44
C ASP A 718 3.14 16.38 3.63
N THR A 719 2.54 17.58 3.68
CA THR A 719 1.62 18.05 4.72
C THR A 719 0.15 17.99 4.32
N LEU A 720 -0.19 17.47 3.13
CA LEU A 720 -1.53 17.52 2.55
C LEU A 720 -2.62 16.98 3.51
N GLY A 721 -2.41 15.78 4.05
CA GLY A 721 -3.36 15.15 4.98
C GLY A 721 -3.48 15.89 6.32
N ALA A 722 -2.40 16.52 6.79
CA ALA A 722 -2.43 17.31 8.02
C ALA A 722 -3.22 18.61 7.85
N ILE A 723 -3.09 19.27 6.69
CA ILE A 723 -3.85 20.47 6.32
C ILE A 723 -5.34 20.14 6.20
N SER A 724 -5.72 19.07 5.47
CA SER A 724 -7.12 18.63 5.35
C SER A 724 -7.72 18.31 6.73
N THR A 725 -6.98 17.62 7.60
CA THR A 725 -7.43 17.33 8.98
C THR A 725 -7.63 18.61 9.79
N ALA A 726 -6.69 19.56 9.71
CA ALA A 726 -6.81 20.84 10.41
C ALA A 726 -8.03 21.63 9.92
N HIS A 727 -8.25 21.68 8.60
CA HIS A 727 -9.40 22.35 8.01
C HIS A 727 -10.70 21.81 8.57
N LEU A 728 -10.86 20.49 8.62
CA LEU A 728 -12.06 19.86 9.14
C LEU A 728 -12.34 20.23 10.61
N ILE A 729 -11.29 20.31 11.43
CA ILE A 729 -11.41 20.65 12.86
C ILE A 729 -11.79 22.12 13.05
N HIS A 730 -11.14 23.03 12.31
CA HIS A 730 -11.46 24.45 12.38
C HIS A 730 -12.88 24.74 11.87
N ALA A 731 -13.28 24.10 10.77
CA ALA A 731 -14.62 24.24 10.20
C ALA A 731 -15.72 23.69 11.13
N ASP A 732 -15.43 22.62 11.89
CA ASP A 732 -16.35 22.07 12.87
C ASP A 732 -16.50 22.97 14.11
N ARG A 733 -15.41 23.58 14.56
CA ARG A 733 -15.35 24.36 15.81
C ARG A 733 -15.83 25.81 15.64
N ASN A 734 -15.60 26.42 14.48
CA ASN A 734 -15.90 27.82 14.26
C ASN A 734 -17.35 28.03 13.82
N PRO A 735 -18.11 28.99 14.38
CA PRO A 735 -19.47 29.31 13.93
C PRO A 735 -19.57 29.72 12.45
N LEU A 736 -18.51 30.30 11.89
CA LEU A 736 -18.41 30.64 10.45
C LEU A 736 -18.08 29.42 9.57
N LYS A 737 -17.82 28.26 10.18
CA LYS A 737 -17.49 27.00 9.52
C LYS A 737 -16.35 27.17 8.51
N ALA A 738 -16.49 26.68 7.28
CA ALA A 738 -15.46 26.80 6.24
C ALA A 738 -15.23 28.24 5.74
N ARG A 739 -16.07 29.21 6.13
CA ARG A 739 -15.83 30.66 5.87
C ARG A 739 -14.89 31.31 6.89
N SER A 740 -14.44 30.58 7.92
CA SER A 740 -13.51 31.16 8.89
C SER A 740 -12.18 31.53 8.22
N PRO A 741 -11.49 32.61 8.67
CA PRO A 741 -10.20 33.00 8.11
C PRO A 741 -9.16 31.86 8.14
N GLU A 742 -9.18 31.04 9.19
CA GLU A 742 -8.32 29.86 9.33
C GLU A 742 -8.62 28.81 8.25
N CYS A 743 -9.89 28.53 7.98
CA CYS A 743 -10.31 27.58 6.96
C CYS A 743 -9.95 28.05 5.55
N LEU A 744 -10.19 29.33 5.24
CA LEU A 744 -9.81 29.93 3.95
C LEU A 744 -8.29 29.87 3.72
N GLN A 745 -7.49 30.14 4.76
CA GLN A 745 -6.03 30.01 4.69
C GLN A 745 -5.61 28.54 4.51
N LEU A 746 -6.26 27.60 5.19
CA LEU A 746 -6.01 26.17 5.03
C LEU A 746 -6.41 25.65 3.64
N ALA A 747 -7.48 26.17 3.05
CA ALA A 747 -7.87 25.84 1.67
C ALA A 747 -6.80 26.28 0.66
N ALA A 748 -6.26 27.50 0.81
CA ALA A 748 -5.15 27.98 -0.01
C ALA A 748 -3.89 27.12 0.15
N LEU A 749 -3.52 26.79 1.39
CA LEU A 749 -2.38 25.90 1.69
C LEU A 749 -2.60 24.48 1.13
N HIS A 750 -3.83 23.98 1.17
CA HIS A 750 -4.18 22.68 0.61
C HIS A 750 -4.00 22.66 -0.90
N SER A 751 -4.44 23.71 -1.60
CA SER A 751 -4.21 23.87 -3.05
C SER A 751 -2.71 23.86 -3.38
N MET A 752 -1.89 24.57 -2.59
CA MET A 752 -0.43 24.52 -2.75
C MET A 752 0.14 23.12 -2.51
N ALA A 753 -0.35 22.40 -1.51
CA ALA A 753 0.11 21.06 -1.16
C ALA A 753 -0.20 20.02 -2.25
N VAL A 754 -1.37 20.12 -2.91
CA VAL A 754 -1.75 19.23 -4.03
C VAL A 754 -0.74 19.34 -5.19
N ASP A 755 -0.25 20.56 -5.45
CA ASP A 755 0.69 20.80 -6.54
C ASP A 755 2.17 20.66 -6.13
N PHE A 756 2.47 20.40 -4.85
CA PHE A 756 3.84 20.27 -4.34
C PHE A 756 4.68 19.27 -5.16
N ALA A 757 4.09 18.12 -5.52
CA ALA A 757 4.77 17.11 -6.33
C ALA A 757 5.24 17.63 -7.70
N LYS A 758 4.57 18.66 -8.25
CA LYS A 758 4.86 19.26 -9.57
C LYS A 758 5.66 20.56 -9.45
N THR A 759 5.47 21.32 -8.38
CA THR A 759 6.07 22.66 -8.22
C THR A 759 7.36 22.65 -7.42
N GLY A 760 7.55 21.66 -6.54
CA GLY A 760 8.67 21.59 -5.60
C GLY A 760 8.58 22.59 -4.44
N ALA A 761 7.44 23.27 -4.29
CA ALA A 761 7.18 24.21 -3.20
C ALA A 761 6.30 23.57 -2.12
N PRO A 762 6.82 23.31 -0.90
CA PRO A 762 6.03 22.72 0.17
C PRO A 762 5.02 23.73 0.73
N ALA A 763 3.85 23.23 1.15
CA ALA A 763 2.88 24.00 1.90
C ALA A 763 3.21 23.96 3.40
N GLU A 764 3.72 25.06 3.93
CA GLU A 764 4.07 25.17 5.34
C GLU A 764 2.85 25.63 6.15
N MET A 765 2.26 24.72 6.92
CA MET A 765 1.14 25.05 7.80
C MET A 765 1.63 25.78 9.07
N PRO A 766 1.22 27.05 9.30
CA PRO A 766 1.60 27.82 10.47
C PRO A 766 1.20 27.13 11.78
N GLN A 767 1.97 27.39 12.85
CA GLN A 767 1.72 26.79 14.16
C GLN A 767 0.35 27.18 14.74
N SER A 768 -0.18 28.36 14.40
CA SER A 768 -1.51 28.82 14.80
C SER A 768 -2.65 27.99 14.21
N LEU A 769 -2.47 27.41 13.02
CA LEU A 769 -3.48 26.59 12.35
C LEU A 769 -3.43 25.12 12.81
N ARG A 770 -2.44 24.72 13.62
CA ARG A 770 -2.31 23.34 14.10
C ARG A 770 -3.32 23.06 15.23
N PRO A 771 -4.23 22.08 15.06
CA PRO A 771 -5.20 21.73 16.09
C PRO A 771 -4.56 21.16 17.36
N ARG A 772 -5.05 21.62 18.52
CA ARG A 772 -4.63 21.14 19.85
C ARG A 772 -5.60 20.13 20.46
N GLU A 773 -6.87 20.23 20.08
CA GLU A 773 -7.96 19.35 20.48
C GLU A 773 -8.65 18.83 19.23
N TYR A 774 -9.24 17.63 19.33
CA TYR A 774 -9.84 16.93 18.19
C TYR A 774 -11.32 16.63 18.48
N PRO A 775 -12.22 16.69 17.48
CA PRO A 775 -13.61 16.34 17.69
C PRO A 775 -13.76 14.83 17.93
N ASP A 776 -14.79 14.47 18.69
CA ASP A 776 -15.14 13.09 19.06
C ASP A 776 -15.26 12.14 17.86
N PHE A 777 -15.80 12.60 16.73
CA PHE A 777 -15.93 11.80 15.51
C PHE A 777 -14.59 11.40 14.84
N MET A 778 -13.46 11.94 15.31
CA MET A 778 -12.13 11.53 14.84
C MET A 778 -11.49 10.40 15.65
N GLU A 779 -12.10 9.98 16.77
CA GLU A 779 -11.65 8.83 17.59
C GLU A 779 -10.15 8.92 18.01
N ARG A 780 -9.66 10.13 18.33
CA ARG A 780 -8.27 10.40 18.76
C ARG A 780 -8.10 10.28 20.27
N TRP A 781 -8.38 9.10 20.82
CA TRP A 781 -8.41 8.83 22.27
C TRP A 781 -7.11 9.16 23.01
N GLU A 782 -5.98 9.17 22.31
CA GLU A 782 -4.66 9.52 22.86
C GLU A 782 -4.41 11.03 22.97
N LYS A 783 -5.33 11.88 22.49
CA LYS A 783 -5.22 13.34 22.48
C LYS A 783 -6.42 13.99 23.18
N PRO A 784 -6.30 15.26 23.60
CA PRO A 784 -7.46 16.03 24.06
C PRO A 784 -8.56 16.08 23.00
N MET A 785 -9.80 15.81 23.42
CA MET A 785 -10.96 15.78 22.54
C MET A 785 -12.12 16.63 23.05
N TYR A 786 -13.00 17.06 22.15
CA TYR A 786 -14.25 17.75 22.44
C TYR A 786 -15.43 17.10 21.71
N VAL A 787 -16.64 17.26 22.25
CA VAL A 787 -17.86 16.78 21.60
C VAL A 787 -18.26 17.76 20.51
N SER A 788 -18.27 17.31 19.25
CA SER A 788 -18.70 18.16 18.13
C SER A 788 -20.23 18.35 18.17
N ASN A 789 -20.66 19.62 18.12
CA ASN A 789 -22.07 19.99 17.99
C ASN A 789 -22.53 20.12 16.53
N GLY A 790 -21.60 20.04 15.58
CA GLY A 790 -21.87 20.11 14.15
C GLY A 790 -22.47 18.80 13.60
N PRO A 791 -22.84 18.78 12.30
CA PRO A 791 -23.48 17.63 11.68
C PRO A 791 -22.62 16.37 11.80
N MET A 792 -21.31 16.46 11.61
CA MET A 792 -20.41 15.28 11.69
C MET A 792 -20.40 14.62 13.07
N GLY A 793 -20.41 15.40 14.16
CA GLY A 793 -20.50 14.88 15.52
C GLY A 793 -21.83 14.18 15.78
N LYS A 794 -22.94 14.78 15.35
CA LYS A 794 -24.29 14.18 15.47
C LYS A 794 -24.38 12.87 14.70
N LEU A 795 -23.95 12.88 13.44
CA LEU A 795 -23.92 11.72 12.54
C LEU A 795 -23.09 10.57 13.14
N TYR A 796 -21.90 10.87 13.66
CA TYR A 796 -21.03 9.90 14.31
C TYR A 796 -21.70 9.22 15.51
N ARG A 797 -22.28 10.01 16.43
CA ARG A 797 -22.95 9.48 17.62
C ARG A 797 -24.21 8.69 17.27
N ALA A 798 -24.98 9.13 16.28
CA ALA A 798 -26.13 8.38 15.77
C ALA A 798 -25.70 7.02 15.18
N ALA A 799 -24.60 6.97 14.43
CA ALA A 799 -24.08 5.72 13.88
C ALA A 799 -23.55 4.77 14.96
N LEU A 800 -22.95 5.30 16.04
CA LEU A 800 -22.56 4.49 17.21
C LEU A 800 -23.78 3.86 17.88
N LEU A 801 -24.80 4.66 18.19
CA LEU A 801 -26.04 4.19 18.81
C LEU A 801 -26.76 3.15 17.93
N HIS A 802 -26.78 3.36 16.61
CA HIS A 802 -27.38 2.42 15.67
C HIS A 802 -26.66 1.07 15.67
N ALA A 803 -25.32 1.09 15.66
CA ALA A 803 -24.52 -0.14 15.70
C ALA A 803 -24.75 -0.92 17.01
N GLU A 804 -24.76 -0.24 18.16
CA GLU A 804 -25.02 -0.85 19.47
C GLU A 804 -26.42 -1.50 19.54
N ASN A 805 -27.45 -0.81 19.05
CA ASN A 805 -28.82 -1.32 19.08
C ASN A 805 -29.06 -2.46 18.08
N SER A 806 -28.48 -2.36 16.88
CA SER A 806 -28.75 -3.30 15.81
C SER A 806 -27.99 -4.62 15.99
N ASP A 807 -26.79 -4.61 16.58
CA ASP A 807 -26.08 -5.85 16.92
C ASP A 807 -26.84 -6.69 17.97
N ALA A 808 -27.63 -6.04 18.84
CA ALA A 808 -28.53 -6.72 19.79
C ALA A 808 -29.78 -7.35 19.13
N LEU A 809 -30.11 -6.95 17.89
CA LEU A 809 -31.30 -7.40 17.14
C LEU A 809 -30.97 -8.34 15.97
N LEU A 810 -29.68 -8.65 15.77
CA LEU A 810 -29.27 -9.58 14.71
C LEU A 810 -29.93 -10.96 14.95
N PRO A 811 -30.49 -11.60 13.92
CA PRO A 811 -31.03 -12.94 14.06
C PRO A 811 -29.97 -13.87 14.66
N GLU A 812 -30.33 -14.57 15.74
CA GLU A 812 -29.52 -15.70 16.23
C GLU A 812 -29.29 -16.65 15.05
N ALA A 813 -28.05 -17.10 14.88
CA ALA A 813 -27.71 -18.04 13.82
C ALA A 813 -28.68 -19.23 13.92
N PRO A 814 -29.40 -19.61 12.84
CA PRO A 814 -30.41 -20.65 12.95
C PRO A 814 -29.72 -21.96 13.34
N ALA A 815 -29.90 -22.37 14.61
CA ALA A 815 -29.24 -23.52 15.21
C ALA A 815 -29.63 -24.88 14.58
N SER A 816 -30.52 -24.91 13.59
CA SER A 816 -31.08 -26.15 13.03
C SER A 816 -31.47 -26.13 11.54
N ARG A 817 -31.15 -25.07 10.77
CA ARG A 817 -31.50 -24.96 9.32
C ARG A 817 -30.33 -24.79 8.35
N GLY A 818 -29.08 -24.95 8.80
CA GLY A 818 -27.91 -24.70 7.95
C GLY A 818 -27.62 -25.76 6.88
N TYR A 819 -28.13 -26.99 7.01
CA TYR A 819 -27.88 -28.07 6.05
C TYR A 819 -29.02 -28.17 5.02
N ASP A 820 -28.66 -28.03 3.75
CA ASP A 820 -29.58 -28.10 2.61
C ASP A 820 -29.47 -29.48 1.93
N PRO A 821 -30.40 -30.41 2.19
CA PRO A 821 -30.36 -31.76 1.61
C PRO A 821 -30.59 -31.76 0.10
N ASP A 822 -31.02 -30.65 -0.50
CA ASP A 822 -31.15 -30.57 -1.96
C ASP A 822 -29.82 -30.50 -2.68
N LEU A 823 -28.76 -30.13 -1.97
CA LEU A 823 -27.41 -30.10 -2.50
C LEU A 823 -26.75 -31.50 -2.50
N GLU A 824 -27.44 -32.54 -2.02
CA GLU A 824 -27.01 -33.93 -2.16
C GLU A 824 -27.35 -34.51 -3.54
N VAL A 825 -26.40 -35.14 -4.22
CA VAL A 825 -26.64 -35.89 -5.46
C VAL A 825 -26.35 -37.39 -5.29
N PRO A 826 -27.13 -38.30 -5.90
CA PRO A 826 -26.85 -39.74 -5.81
C PRO A 826 -25.40 -40.08 -6.18
N GLY A 827 -24.72 -40.85 -5.32
CA GLY A 827 -23.31 -41.23 -5.49
C GLY A 827 -22.29 -40.25 -4.88
N PHE A 828 -22.71 -39.13 -4.27
CA PHE A 828 -21.77 -38.21 -3.60
C PHE A 828 -20.96 -38.87 -2.47
N ARG A 829 -21.52 -39.89 -1.82
CA ARG A 829 -20.89 -40.58 -0.68
C ARG A 829 -19.56 -41.25 -1.04
N GLU A 830 -19.37 -41.62 -2.31
CA GLU A 830 -18.12 -42.21 -2.83
C GLU A 830 -16.95 -41.20 -2.81
N PHE A 831 -17.25 -39.90 -2.71
CA PHE A 831 -16.26 -38.82 -2.77
C PHE A 831 -15.98 -38.19 -1.39
N LEU A 832 -16.54 -38.72 -0.30
CA LEU A 832 -16.44 -38.09 1.02
C LEU A 832 -15.00 -38.04 1.55
N ASP A 833 -14.21 -39.10 1.37
CA ASP A 833 -12.82 -39.12 1.85
C ASP A 833 -11.96 -38.11 1.08
N ALA A 834 -12.11 -38.04 -0.25
CA ALA A 834 -11.43 -37.05 -1.07
C ALA A 834 -11.88 -35.61 -0.78
N ALA A 835 -13.17 -35.41 -0.46
CA ALA A 835 -13.72 -34.13 -0.04
C ALA A 835 -13.12 -33.68 1.30
N GLU A 836 -12.93 -34.60 2.24
CA GLU A 836 -12.31 -34.34 3.54
C GLU A 836 -10.86 -33.88 3.37
N GLU A 837 -10.07 -34.57 2.54
CA GLU A 837 -8.69 -34.17 2.20
C GLU A 837 -8.63 -32.77 1.59
N CYS A 838 -9.52 -32.47 0.64
CA CYS A 838 -9.61 -31.15 0.01
C CYS A 838 -9.97 -30.05 1.03
N TYR A 839 -10.89 -30.35 1.96
CA TYR A 839 -11.27 -29.41 3.01
C TYR A 839 -10.09 -29.11 3.94
N GLU A 840 -9.37 -30.13 4.42
CA GLU A 840 -8.23 -29.93 5.33
C GLU A 840 -7.13 -29.10 4.65
N LEU A 841 -6.83 -29.39 3.37
CA LEU A 841 -5.88 -28.61 2.59
C LEU A 841 -6.32 -27.15 2.39
N TYR A 842 -7.62 -26.93 2.13
CA TYR A 842 -8.18 -25.58 2.05
C TYR A 842 -8.06 -24.85 3.39
N ALA A 843 -8.39 -25.52 4.50
CA ALA A 843 -8.35 -24.96 5.84
C ALA A 843 -6.94 -24.58 6.27
N GLU A 844 -5.94 -25.41 5.94
CA GLU A 844 -4.52 -25.11 6.18
C GLU A 844 -4.07 -23.87 5.39
N LYS A 845 -4.38 -23.82 4.09
CA LYS A 845 -3.99 -22.71 3.20
C LYS A 845 -4.68 -21.41 3.59
N LEU A 846 -6.00 -21.43 3.83
CA LEU A 846 -6.74 -20.25 4.27
C LEU A 846 -6.29 -19.81 5.67
N GLY A 847 -6.06 -20.74 6.59
CA GLY A 847 -5.53 -20.47 7.94
C GLY A 847 -4.14 -19.81 7.92
N THR A 848 -3.29 -20.20 6.95
CA THR A 848 -2.00 -19.54 6.70
C THR A 848 -2.19 -18.10 6.25
N LEU A 849 -3.12 -17.83 5.31
CA LEU A 849 -3.45 -16.47 4.87
C LEU A 849 -4.03 -15.63 6.02
N MET A 850 -4.96 -16.19 6.79
CA MET A 850 -5.54 -15.54 7.96
C MET A 850 -4.47 -15.15 8.98
N SER A 851 -3.56 -16.06 9.30
CA SER A 851 -2.44 -15.80 10.20
C SER A 851 -1.50 -14.71 9.66
N TYR A 852 -1.17 -14.78 8.36
CA TYR A 852 -0.30 -13.80 7.70
C TYR A 852 -0.90 -12.38 7.70
N TYR A 853 -2.19 -12.27 7.42
CA TYR A 853 -2.91 -10.98 7.39
C TYR A 853 -3.55 -10.61 8.73
N SER A 854 -3.33 -11.40 9.79
CA SER A 854 -3.94 -11.19 11.10
C SER A 854 -5.48 -11.06 11.04
N ALA A 855 -6.13 -11.81 10.15
CA ALA A 855 -7.58 -11.90 10.07
C ALA A 855 -8.09 -12.89 11.13
N GLU A 856 -9.02 -12.45 11.98
CA GLU A 856 -9.51 -13.26 13.10
C GLU A 856 -10.65 -14.20 12.69
N THR A 857 -11.38 -13.81 11.64
CA THR A 857 -12.60 -14.47 11.18
C THR A 857 -12.55 -14.73 9.68
N GLU A 858 -13.30 -15.73 9.22
CA GLU A 858 -13.33 -16.13 7.81
C GLU A 858 -13.83 -14.98 6.91
N ASP A 859 -14.83 -14.22 7.35
CA ASP A 859 -15.37 -13.11 6.57
C ASP A 859 -14.39 -11.94 6.39
N GLU A 860 -13.50 -11.73 7.36
CA GLU A 860 -12.44 -10.72 7.27
C GLU A 860 -11.46 -11.01 6.15
N ILE A 861 -11.01 -12.26 6.05
CA ILE A 861 -10.07 -12.66 5.00
C ILE A 861 -10.76 -12.69 3.63
N LEU A 862 -12.00 -13.20 3.55
CA LEU A 862 -12.73 -13.31 2.28
C LEU A 862 -13.10 -11.95 1.70
N THR A 863 -13.54 -11.01 2.54
CA THR A 863 -13.96 -9.67 2.08
C THR A 863 -12.82 -8.64 2.09
N GLY A 864 -11.69 -8.97 2.71
CA GLY A 864 -10.57 -8.07 3.00
C GLY A 864 -10.88 -6.97 4.02
N ASN A 865 -12.05 -7.02 4.69
CA ASN A 865 -12.49 -6.00 5.64
C ASN A 865 -12.05 -6.34 7.07
N ILE A 866 -10.74 -6.25 7.34
CA ILE A 866 -10.19 -6.54 8.69
C ILE A 866 -10.80 -5.61 9.75
N ARG A 867 -11.35 -6.17 10.84
CA ARG A 867 -11.97 -5.41 11.95
C ARG A 867 -10.95 -4.74 12.85
N ASN A 868 -9.80 -5.38 13.09
CA ASN A 868 -8.70 -4.81 13.87
C ASN A 868 -7.89 -3.78 13.04
N LYS A 869 -8.60 -2.73 12.61
CA LYS A 869 -8.06 -1.67 11.76
C LYS A 869 -6.91 -0.91 12.42
N GLN A 870 -6.84 -0.87 13.75
CA GLN A 870 -5.83 -0.10 14.50
C GLN A 870 -4.39 -0.61 14.28
N LEU A 871 -4.19 -1.90 13.96
CA LEU A 871 -2.88 -2.43 13.56
C LEU A 871 -2.38 -1.83 12.24
N TYR A 872 -3.30 -1.51 11.31
CA TYR A 872 -2.97 -1.04 9.96
C TYR A 872 -3.17 0.47 9.75
N LEU A 873 -4.12 1.08 10.45
CA LEU A 873 -4.60 2.45 10.23
C LEU A 873 -3.93 3.51 11.08
N LYS A 874 -2.99 3.17 11.98
CA LYS A 874 -2.39 4.19 12.88
C LYS A 874 -1.83 5.41 12.12
N ARG A 875 -1.48 5.30 10.82
CA ARG A 875 -0.78 6.39 10.11
C ARG A 875 -1.13 6.65 8.63
N ASP A 876 -1.77 5.74 7.86
CA ASP A 876 -2.05 5.96 6.41
C ASP A 876 -3.25 5.14 5.86
N ASN A 877 -4.34 5.82 5.50
CA ASN A 877 -5.54 5.18 4.90
C ASN A 877 -5.27 4.52 3.54
N LYS A 878 -4.30 5.01 2.76
CA LYS A 878 -3.99 4.47 1.42
C LYS A 878 -3.41 3.07 1.52
N ARG A 879 -2.58 2.81 2.54
CA ARG A 879 -1.96 1.50 2.78
C ARG A 879 -2.97 0.42 3.15
N TYR A 880 -4.07 0.77 3.81
CA TYR A 880 -5.14 -0.17 4.13
C TYR A 880 -5.88 -0.64 2.88
N PHE A 881 -6.17 0.24 1.93
CA PHE A 881 -6.79 -0.16 0.66
C PHE A 881 -5.87 -1.03 -0.18
N ASP A 882 -4.60 -0.68 -0.28
CA ASP A 882 -3.59 -1.52 -0.94
C ASP A 882 -3.47 -2.91 -0.26
N MET A 883 -3.62 -2.97 1.07
CA MET A 883 -3.62 -4.24 1.81
C MET A 883 -4.89 -5.05 1.53
N LYS A 884 -6.06 -4.41 1.57
CA LYS A 884 -7.34 -5.03 1.26
C LYS A 884 -7.31 -5.67 -0.14
N ASP A 885 -6.82 -4.94 -1.14
CA ASP A 885 -6.71 -5.45 -2.52
C ASP A 885 -5.79 -6.69 -2.58
N ARG A 886 -4.72 -6.73 -1.77
CA ARG A 886 -3.83 -7.91 -1.68
C ARG A 886 -4.49 -9.10 -1.01
N ILE A 887 -5.23 -8.86 0.07
CA ILE A 887 -5.99 -9.92 0.74
C ILE A 887 -6.96 -10.56 -0.26
N VAL A 888 -7.75 -9.74 -0.94
CA VAL A 888 -8.71 -10.20 -1.95
C VAL A 888 -8.00 -10.98 -3.06
N ALA A 889 -6.88 -10.47 -3.59
CA ALA A 889 -6.12 -11.17 -4.62
C ALA A 889 -5.54 -12.52 -4.14
N ALA A 890 -5.04 -12.60 -2.91
CA ALA A 890 -4.51 -13.83 -2.34
C ALA A 890 -5.60 -14.89 -2.14
N VAL A 891 -6.79 -14.48 -1.68
CA VAL A 891 -7.95 -15.36 -1.57
C VAL A 891 -8.46 -15.79 -2.93
N ASP A 892 -8.53 -14.88 -3.90
CA ASP A 892 -8.90 -15.22 -5.29
C ASP A 892 -7.94 -16.27 -5.87
N ALA A 893 -6.63 -16.11 -5.69
CA ALA A 893 -5.64 -17.08 -6.13
C ALA A 893 -5.81 -18.47 -5.46
N LEU A 894 -6.11 -18.50 -4.17
CA LEU A 894 -6.44 -19.75 -3.47
C LEU A 894 -7.72 -20.38 -4.01
N HIS A 895 -8.78 -19.60 -4.23
CA HIS A 895 -10.02 -20.10 -4.80
C HIS A 895 -9.84 -20.61 -6.23
N ASP A 896 -8.93 -20.02 -7.01
CA ASP A 896 -8.58 -20.48 -8.36
C ASP A 896 -7.90 -21.86 -8.33
N GLU A 897 -7.00 -22.06 -7.36
CA GLU A 897 -6.36 -23.36 -7.08
C GLU A 897 -7.41 -24.41 -6.69
N VAL A 898 -8.30 -24.08 -5.75
CA VAL A 898 -9.37 -24.97 -5.28
C VAL A 898 -10.33 -25.34 -6.42
N ARG A 899 -10.69 -24.38 -7.28
CA ARG A 899 -11.46 -24.67 -8.51
C ARG A 899 -10.70 -25.59 -9.47
N GLY A 900 -9.37 -25.60 -9.41
CA GLY A 900 -8.51 -26.57 -10.09
C GLY A 900 -8.77 -27.99 -9.62
N TRP A 901 -8.80 -28.24 -8.30
CA TRP A 901 -9.04 -29.57 -7.72
C TRP A 901 -10.38 -30.16 -8.18
N LEU A 902 -11.42 -29.32 -8.28
CA LEU A 902 -12.72 -29.76 -8.77
C LEU A 902 -12.71 -30.13 -10.27
N ARG A 903 -11.93 -29.40 -11.10
CA ARG A 903 -11.82 -29.66 -12.55
C ARG A 903 -11.08 -30.95 -12.87
N GLU A 904 -10.18 -31.38 -11.99
CA GLU A 904 -9.46 -32.65 -12.11
C GLU A 904 -10.31 -33.86 -11.70
N CYS A 905 -11.43 -33.62 -11.01
CA CYS A 905 -12.37 -34.66 -10.64
C CYS A 905 -13.21 -35.13 -11.84
N ARG A 906 -13.38 -36.45 -11.97
CA ARG A 906 -14.20 -37.07 -13.02
C ARG A 906 -15.69 -36.68 -12.94
N ASP A 907 -16.20 -36.39 -11.74
CA ASP A 907 -17.59 -35.97 -11.51
C ASP A 907 -17.63 -34.78 -10.55
N ALA A 908 -17.49 -33.59 -11.12
CA ALA A 908 -17.47 -32.33 -10.39
C ALA A 908 -18.78 -32.06 -9.60
N SER A 909 -19.93 -32.58 -10.04
CA SER A 909 -21.20 -32.35 -9.35
C SER A 909 -21.28 -33.20 -8.07
N ARG A 910 -20.91 -34.48 -8.15
CA ARG A 910 -20.83 -35.34 -6.95
C ARG A 910 -19.77 -34.88 -5.97
N MET A 911 -18.62 -34.42 -6.48
CA MET A 911 -17.56 -33.86 -5.63
C MET A 911 -18.01 -32.56 -4.94
N ALA A 912 -18.64 -31.61 -5.65
CA ALA A 912 -19.15 -30.38 -5.04
C ALA A 912 -20.21 -30.66 -3.97
N SER A 913 -21.08 -31.64 -4.22
CA SER A 913 -22.05 -32.14 -3.24
C SER A 913 -21.39 -32.75 -2.00
N ALA A 914 -20.32 -33.55 -2.19
CA ALA A 914 -19.52 -34.10 -1.11
C ALA A 914 -18.80 -33.01 -0.30
N TRP A 915 -18.27 -31.98 -0.97
CA TRP A 915 -17.68 -30.79 -0.33
C TRP A 915 -18.70 -30.09 0.57
N TYR A 916 -19.92 -29.88 0.07
CA TYR A 916 -20.99 -29.30 0.87
C TYR A 916 -21.31 -30.17 2.10
N HIS A 917 -21.41 -31.49 1.92
CA HIS A 917 -21.68 -32.43 3.01
C HIS A 917 -20.61 -32.40 4.10
N VAL A 918 -19.31 -32.51 3.76
CA VAL A 918 -18.24 -32.53 4.77
C VAL A 918 -18.14 -31.22 5.55
N THR A 919 -18.56 -30.10 4.97
CA THR A 919 -18.55 -28.79 5.64
C THR A 919 -19.80 -28.52 6.47
N TYR A 920 -20.99 -28.81 5.94
CA TYR A 920 -22.26 -28.36 6.54
C TYR A 920 -22.96 -29.43 7.38
N HIS A 921 -22.70 -30.73 7.13
CA HIS A 921 -23.42 -31.79 7.82
C HIS A 921 -23.18 -31.75 9.34
N PRO A 922 -24.23 -31.79 10.19
CA PRO A 922 -24.10 -31.65 11.64
C PRO A 922 -23.14 -32.66 12.28
N ASP A 923 -23.10 -33.89 11.76
CA ASP A 923 -22.29 -34.98 12.34
C ASP A 923 -20.80 -34.92 11.98
N ARG A 924 -20.39 -34.02 11.06
CA ARG A 924 -19.01 -34.01 10.53
C ARG A 924 -18.10 -32.99 11.22
N ARG A 925 -18.59 -31.79 11.51
CA ARG A 925 -17.76 -30.67 12.01
C ARG A 925 -18.41 -29.95 13.20
N GLY A 926 -17.59 -29.52 14.16
CA GLY A 926 -17.99 -28.70 15.32
C GLY A 926 -18.14 -27.20 14.99
N GLU A 927 -17.84 -26.33 15.95
CA GLU A 927 -18.03 -24.86 15.81
C GLU A 927 -17.04 -24.16 14.86
N LYS A 928 -15.88 -24.77 14.56
CA LYS A 928 -14.85 -24.18 13.67
C LYS A 928 -14.96 -24.71 12.24
N ARG A 929 -15.97 -24.23 11.51
CA ARG A 929 -16.23 -24.57 10.10
C ARG A 929 -15.83 -23.42 9.20
N LEU A 930 -15.27 -23.72 8.02
CA LEU A 930 -15.03 -22.73 6.97
C LEU A 930 -16.15 -22.80 5.94
N TRP A 931 -17.10 -21.87 6.04
CA TRP A 931 -18.33 -21.89 5.27
C TRP A 931 -18.11 -21.68 3.78
N SER A 932 -17.02 -21.00 3.40
CA SER A 932 -16.72 -20.65 2.01
C SER A 932 -16.22 -21.82 1.15
N PHE A 933 -15.66 -22.87 1.74
CA PHE A 933 -15.05 -23.98 1.01
C PHE A 933 -15.93 -24.56 -0.12
N PRO A 934 -17.16 -25.06 0.16
CA PRO A 934 -18.00 -25.62 -0.90
C PRO A 934 -18.52 -24.55 -1.86
N TRP A 935 -18.68 -23.31 -1.41
CA TRP A 935 -19.12 -22.19 -2.24
C TRP A 935 -18.04 -21.68 -3.21
N VAL A 936 -16.81 -22.18 -3.12
CA VAL A 936 -15.84 -22.06 -4.22
C VAL A 936 -16.35 -22.76 -5.49
N ALA A 937 -17.14 -23.83 -5.33
CA ALA A 937 -17.86 -24.54 -6.39
C ALA A 937 -19.29 -24.00 -6.63
N CYS A 938 -19.51 -22.70 -6.44
CA CYS A 938 -20.81 -22.03 -6.49
C CYS A 938 -21.67 -22.45 -7.70
N ASP A 939 -21.11 -22.44 -8.91
CA ASP A 939 -21.86 -22.77 -10.13
C ASP A 939 -22.37 -24.22 -10.13
N ASN A 940 -21.58 -25.17 -9.61
CA ASN A 940 -21.99 -26.57 -9.49
C ASN A 940 -23.10 -26.75 -8.45
N LEU A 941 -22.97 -26.12 -7.28
CA LEU A 941 -23.99 -26.21 -6.22
C LEU A 941 -25.32 -25.59 -6.65
N LEU A 942 -25.28 -24.42 -7.29
CA LEU A 942 -26.48 -23.77 -7.81
C LEU A 942 -27.14 -24.60 -8.92
N ALA A 943 -26.37 -25.23 -9.81
CA ALA A 943 -26.91 -26.14 -10.82
C ALA A 943 -27.58 -27.39 -10.20
N ILE A 944 -27.02 -27.96 -9.13
CA ILE A 944 -27.64 -29.06 -8.38
C ILE A 944 -28.99 -28.62 -7.80
N LYS A 945 -29.01 -27.44 -7.16
CA LYS A 945 -30.22 -26.87 -6.56
C LYS A 945 -31.31 -26.64 -7.61
N GLU A 946 -30.96 -26.08 -8.76
CA GLU A 946 -31.86 -25.85 -9.89
C GLU A 946 -32.44 -27.15 -10.45
N ALA A 947 -31.60 -28.17 -10.67
CA ALA A 947 -32.03 -29.47 -11.18
C ALA A 947 -33.03 -30.17 -10.23
N ARG A 948 -32.83 -30.06 -8.91
CA ARG A 948 -33.79 -30.57 -7.91
C ARG A 948 -35.09 -29.78 -7.87
N GLY A 949 -35.02 -28.44 -7.98
CA GLY A 949 -36.20 -27.58 -8.05
C GLY A 949 -37.09 -27.90 -9.26
N CYS A 950 -36.47 -28.17 -10.42
CA CYS A 950 -37.18 -28.56 -11.63
C CYS A 950 -37.91 -29.90 -11.48
N ARG A 951 -37.26 -30.91 -10.86
CA ARG A 951 -37.91 -32.21 -10.59
C ARG A 951 -39.15 -32.09 -9.71
N ARG A 952 -39.09 -31.31 -8.63
CA ARG A 952 -40.28 -31.08 -7.77
C ARG A 952 -41.44 -30.42 -8.51
N ARG A 953 -41.17 -29.43 -9.37
CA ARG A 953 -42.22 -28.79 -10.18
C ARG A 953 -42.86 -29.74 -11.19
N VAL A 954 -42.15 -30.77 -11.64
CA VAL A 954 -42.68 -31.81 -12.53
C VAL A 954 -43.50 -32.83 -11.73
N ASP A 955 -43.03 -33.21 -10.53
CA ASP A 955 -43.75 -34.13 -9.63
C ASP A 955 -45.05 -33.50 -9.07
N ASP A 956 -45.05 -32.19 -8.79
CA ASP A 956 -46.23 -31.43 -8.33
C ASP A 956 -47.23 -31.09 -9.47
N ALA A 957 -46.83 -31.27 -10.74
CA ALA A 957 -47.66 -31.00 -11.91
C ALA A 957 -48.41 -32.24 -12.45
N VAL A 958 -48.30 -33.39 -11.77
CA VAL A 958 -49.13 -34.57 -12.07
C VAL A 958 -50.55 -34.31 -11.53
N PRO A 959 -51.59 -34.28 -12.38
CA PRO A 959 -52.97 -34.13 -11.90
C PRO A 959 -53.34 -35.33 -11.03
N MET A 960 -54.07 -35.10 -9.93
CA MET A 960 -54.88 -36.15 -9.32
C MET A 960 -55.81 -36.72 -10.40
N ASP A 961 -55.49 -37.91 -10.89
CA ASP A 961 -56.38 -38.67 -11.76
C ASP A 961 -57.67 -38.98 -10.99
N CYS A 962 -58.77 -38.55 -11.61
CA CYS A 962 -60.09 -39.12 -11.39
C CYS A 962 -60.05 -40.57 -11.87
N ASP A 963 -60.43 -41.53 -11.01
CA ASP A 963 -61.52 -42.48 -11.33
C ASP A 963 -61.79 -43.48 -10.18
N ALA A 964 -63.10 -43.72 -10.00
CA ALA A 964 -63.82 -44.72 -9.18
C ALA A 964 -64.11 -44.41 -7.70
#